data_AF-A0A3N5QB97-F1
#
_entry.id   AF-A0A3N5QB97-F1
#
_cell.length_a   1.000
_cell.length_b   1.000
_cell.length_c   1.000
_cell.angle_alpha   90.00
_cell.angle_beta   90.00
_cell.angle_gamma   90.00
#
_symmetry.space_group_name_H-M   'P 1'
#
loop_
_entity.id
_entity.type
_entity.pdbx_description
1 polymer ?
#
loop_
_entity_poly.entity_id
_entity_poly.type
_entity_poly.pdbx_seq_one_letter_code
_entity_poly.pdbx_strand_id
1 'polypeptide(L)'
;KPNDDEISSNLNRATSDWYKILYNKIEGHKREIAINPIIAKNYLEIGKCYKNLGNWNEAEIWYDIYLEKETASPDEIIRYSEILAKNNHISKGEPILKNYTERFPDDHRLLSRYGYFTLWLGKNKIAIDAFTKSLEIRPYFKEAMDGLDLAKGKGYIYSINDTTSKFNYGMQPAAKQYEIDRLYLVLKKNQADDESRFKLIEELITVNRYEEAYEQLQILSPKFSDQDRFTDLWFKVITLKKSYYADRIRFYEERLIKEPSNKDALLELAKYYSYNNDYTIAVNLYNSYLSKYTNDQEVRFKLAQILMWQNNLCEASDIASELLKAAPNNKEYLLLAAQINYWLDRDLVYSQSLFQKVLTIDSKNTEAMFGLANLYLRNNSISDAEELMNEISFVDSSSQKFILLQRTFENVKAQNELVKSNKILEDARLFSYRKEYNSAIKSFNQYLINNPDNNAVNLELANVHIANSNLDKSIKIYDDLLKSTDDYEIEKQRAKVYLWNSDSSIALKEFRRLNQKNPNDIETELLLGDAYLQNGQVQNAKITYENLFLKSPNSHILKTRLGWIGGSDKFSFDKFPTYIQLIPRASYFTDNTDFSYSNFGVGFDLGATDFLALGLSGSRGKLSSADNDLRFNQIKGSAFVKFNETFSGSGSFGQTYFANDLKESVIELSLTSQKKNVFNFTAFLNYSDAAFILYSPFLVNTRLNAYHFGLNGEYKFKNSLVVSGKYGYLDVSDNNSGNLFVARIGKVFESDLTAGYEYYFYSLKDETQLYWSPKNFESHSIWADWNLYNDDTFNFNIGGKIGLIPQNDFILSEFYASIDYEIIENLLLQTRFTTGSSFRSNTGYRSNSIQASLIWGL
;
A
#
# COMPACT_ATOMS: atom_id res chain seq x y z
N LYS A 1 -10.10 -42.69 -38.16
CA LYS A 1 -9.62 -41.35 -38.58
C LYS A 1 -10.53 -40.88 -39.71
N PRO A 2 -11.02 -39.63 -39.73
CA PRO A 2 -11.93 -39.15 -40.79
C PRO A 2 -11.31 -39.08 -42.20
N ASN A 3 -9.99 -39.12 -42.30
CA ASN A 3 -9.22 -39.03 -43.56
C ASN A 3 -8.48 -40.34 -43.87
N ASP A 4 -9.16 -41.47 -43.73
CA ASP A 4 -8.61 -42.76 -44.11
C ASP A 4 -9.03 -43.09 -45.55
N ASP A 5 -8.07 -43.07 -46.46
CA ASP A 5 -8.30 -43.23 -47.90
C ASP A 5 -8.85 -44.62 -48.25
N GLU A 6 -8.50 -45.65 -47.48
CA GLU A 6 -8.97 -47.03 -47.70
C GLU A 6 -10.42 -47.19 -47.23
N ILE A 7 -10.77 -46.62 -46.07
CA ILE A 7 -12.16 -46.60 -45.58
C ILE A 7 -13.05 -45.80 -46.52
N SER A 8 -12.57 -44.65 -47.01
CA SER A 8 -13.31 -43.79 -47.94
C SER A 8 -13.54 -44.49 -49.28
N SER A 9 -12.53 -45.21 -49.80
CA SER A 9 -12.63 -46.02 -51.02
C SER A 9 -13.63 -47.17 -50.86
N ASN A 10 -13.57 -47.90 -49.74
CA ASN A 10 -14.50 -49.00 -49.46
C ASN A 10 -15.95 -48.51 -49.29
N LEU A 11 -16.16 -47.38 -48.62
CA LEU A 11 -17.47 -46.76 -48.47
C LEU A 11 -18.05 -46.30 -49.82
N ASN A 12 -17.21 -45.69 -50.67
CA ASN A 12 -17.64 -45.25 -52.00
C ASN A 12 -18.07 -46.44 -52.88
N ARG A 13 -17.33 -47.55 -52.85
CA ARG A 13 -17.69 -48.78 -53.57
C ARG A 13 -19.03 -49.35 -53.09
N ALA A 14 -19.18 -49.51 -51.77
CA ALA A 14 -20.43 -50.04 -51.19
C ALA A 14 -21.64 -49.13 -51.49
N THR A 15 -21.45 -47.81 -51.44
CA THR A 15 -22.50 -46.83 -51.75
C THR A 15 -22.91 -46.87 -53.22
N SER A 16 -21.94 -47.00 -54.13
CA SER A 16 -22.19 -47.12 -55.57
C SER A 16 -23.02 -48.37 -55.91
N ASP A 17 -22.66 -49.53 -55.34
CA ASP A 17 -23.39 -50.78 -55.56
C ASP A 17 -24.82 -50.70 -54.99
N TRP A 18 -24.96 -50.11 -53.79
CA TRP A 18 -26.26 -49.91 -53.17
C TRP A 18 -27.17 -48.99 -54.00
N TYR A 19 -26.65 -47.88 -54.51
CA TYR A 19 -27.42 -46.93 -55.32
C TYR A 19 -27.90 -47.56 -56.62
N LYS A 20 -27.09 -48.40 -57.26
CA LYS A 20 -27.49 -49.15 -58.46
C LYS A 20 -28.69 -50.06 -58.20
N ILE A 21 -28.73 -50.73 -57.05
CA ILE A 21 -29.87 -51.57 -56.64
C ILE A 21 -31.13 -50.72 -56.47
N LEU A 22 -31.01 -49.56 -55.83
CA LEU A 22 -32.14 -48.65 -55.61
C LEU A 22 -32.69 -48.08 -56.92
N TYR A 23 -31.84 -47.63 -57.84
CA TYR A 23 -32.30 -47.15 -59.15
C TYR A 23 -33.00 -48.24 -59.98
N ASN A 24 -32.47 -49.46 -59.97
CA ASN A 24 -33.14 -50.59 -60.64
C ASN A 24 -34.52 -50.89 -60.04
N LYS A 25 -34.67 -50.80 -58.72
CA LYS A 25 -35.99 -50.94 -58.05
C LYS A 25 -36.96 -49.84 -58.47
N ILE A 26 -36.49 -48.58 -58.51
CA ILE A 26 -37.31 -47.44 -58.93
C ILE A 26 -37.85 -47.68 -60.35
N GLU A 27 -37.00 -48.04 -61.30
CA GLU A 27 -37.43 -48.31 -62.68
C GLU A 27 -38.35 -49.54 -62.78
N GLY A 28 -38.15 -50.55 -61.94
CA GLY A 28 -39.07 -51.69 -61.82
C GLY A 28 -40.48 -51.25 -61.42
N HIS A 29 -40.62 -50.49 -60.35
CA HIS A 29 -41.92 -50.02 -59.87
C HIS A 29 -42.56 -49.00 -60.81
N LYS A 30 -41.79 -48.15 -61.51
CA LYS A 30 -42.33 -47.27 -62.55
C LYS A 30 -42.98 -48.06 -63.70
N ARG A 31 -42.40 -49.20 -64.10
CA ARG A 31 -43.02 -50.10 -65.10
C ARG A 31 -44.30 -50.73 -64.58
N GLU A 32 -44.34 -51.15 -63.31
CA GLU A 32 -45.56 -51.67 -62.69
C GLU A 32 -46.67 -50.61 -62.62
N ILE A 33 -46.32 -49.35 -62.35
CA ILE A 33 -47.27 -48.21 -62.39
C ILE A 33 -47.81 -47.99 -63.80
N ALA A 34 -46.97 -48.11 -64.84
CA ALA A 34 -47.41 -48.00 -66.23
C ALA A 34 -48.39 -49.12 -66.63
N ILE A 35 -48.33 -50.28 -65.99
CA ILE A 35 -49.25 -51.41 -66.18
C ILE A 35 -50.54 -51.20 -65.37
N ASN A 36 -50.44 -50.79 -64.10
CA ASN A 36 -51.59 -50.53 -63.24
C ASN A 36 -51.34 -49.33 -62.29
N PRO A 37 -51.89 -48.14 -62.60
CA PRO A 37 -51.64 -46.92 -61.84
C PRO A 37 -52.44 -46.80 -60.52
N ILE A 38 -53.31 -47.77 -60.21
CA ILE A 38 -54.14 -47.75 -58.99
C ILE A 38 -53.36 -48.25 -57.76
N ILE A 39 -52.32 -49.06 -57.95
CA ILE A 39 -51.60 -49.71 -56.86
C ILE A 39 -50.72 -48.70 -56.10
N ALA A 40 -51.20 -48.22 -54.94
CA ALA A 40 -50.53 -47.22 -54.11
C ALA A 40 -49.14 -47.67 -53.62
N LYS A 41 -48.99 -48.97 -53.29
CA LYS A 41 -47.72 -49.56 -52.81
C LYS A 41 -46.52 -49.28 -53.72
N ASN A 42 -46.72 -49.25 -55.04
CA ASN A 42 -45.64 -49.02 -55.99
C ASN A 42 -45.07 -47.60 -55.86
N TYR A 43 -45.93 -46.61 -55.60
CA TYR A 43 -45.54 -45.23 -55.36
C TYR A 43 -44.76 -45.09 -54.04
N LEU A 44 -45.22 -45.76 -52.98
CA LEU A 44 -44.53 -45.80 -51.69
C LEU A 44 -43.12 -46.38 -51.78
N GLU A 45 -42.95 -47.51 -52.48
CA GLU A 45 -41.63 -48.15 -52.62
C GLU A 45 -40.65 -47.29 -53.44
N ILE A 46 -41.13 -46.55 -54.44
CA ILE A 46 -40.32 -45.54 -55.15
C ILE A 46 -39.90 -44.43 -54.19
N GLY A 47 -40.83 -43.87 -53.42
CA GLY A 47 -40.53 -42.84 -52.42
C GLY A 47 -39.50 -43.29 -51.38
N LYS A 48 -39.59 -44.53 -50.89
CA LYS A 48 -38.60 -45.15 -49.99
C LYS A 48 -37.22 -45.29 -50.64
N CYS A 49 -37.16 -45.66 -51.92
CA CYS A 49 -35.91 -45.75 -52.64
C CYS A 49 -35.23 -44.37 -52.80
N TYR A 50 -35.98 -43.33 -53.20
CA TYR A 50 -35.44 -41.97 -53.28
C TYR A 50 -35.00 -41.42 -51.91
N LYS A 51 -35.71 -41.76 -50.83
CA LYS A 51 -35.28 -41.45 -49.46
C LYS A 51 -33.92 -42.07 -49.15
N ASN A 52 -33.75 -43.35 -49.46
CA ASN A 52 -32.49 -44.08 -49.20
C ASN A 52 -31.33 -43.62 -50.11
N LEU A 53 -31.64 -43.03 -51.27
CA LEU A 53 -30.66 -42.33 -52.12
C LEU A 53 -30.28 -40.94 -51.58
N GLY A 54 -30.99 -40.43 -50.56
CA GLY A 54 -30.82 -39.07 -50.07
C GLY A 54 -31.39 -37.99 -51.00
N ASN A 55 -32.18 -38.36 -52.00
CA ASN A 55 -32.89 -37.42 -52.86
C ASN A 55 -34.26 -37.10 -52.26
N TRP A 56 -34.26 -36.19 -51.30
CA TRP A 56 -35.42 -35.86 -50.46
C TRP A 56 -36.57 -35.20 -51.23
N ASN A 57 -36.26 -34.39 -52.25
CA ASN A 57 -37.28 -33.72 -53.08
C ASN A 57 -38.11 -34.73 -53.87
N GLU A 58 -37.45 -35.67 -54.56
CA GLU A 58 -38.15 -36.73 -55.28
C GLU A 58 -38.91 -37.64 -54.31
N ALA A 59 -38.31 -37.98 -53.17
CA ALA A 59 -38.98 -38.80 -52.15
C ALA A 59 -40.30 -38.15 -51.69
N GLU A 60 -40.33 -36.84 -51.49
CA GLU A 60 -41.55 -36.12 -51.11
C GLU A 60 -42.64 -36.23 -52.17
N ILE A 61 -42.32 -35.99 -53.44
CA ILE A 61 -43.28 -36.05 -54.56
C ILE A 61 -43.94 -37.44 -54.62
N TRP A 62 -43.15 -38.51 -54.50
CA TRP A 62 -43.68 -39.87 -54.55
C TRP A 62 -44.49 -40.24 -53.31
N TYR A 63 -44.13 -39.72 -52.13
CA TYR A 63 -44.96 -39.89 -50.92
C TYR A 63 -46.27 -39.09 -50.99
N ASP A 64 -46.29 -37.90 -51.59
CA ASP A 64 -47.52 -37.13 -51.81
C ASP A 64 -48.52 -37.91 -52.67
N ILE A 65 -48.05 -38.43 -53.82
CA ILE A 65 -48.88 -39.23 -54.73
C ILE A 65 -49.39 -40.51 -54.04
N TYR A 66 -48.58 -41.10 -53.15
CA TYR A 66 -49.00 -42.24 -52.35
C TYR A 66 -50.12 -41.89 -51.37
N LEU A 67 -49.99 -40.76 -50.65
CA LEU A 67 -50.97 -40.31 -49.66
C LEU A 67 -52.32 -39.91 -50.29
N GLU A 68 -52.35 -39.53 -51.57
CA GLU A 68 -53.59 -39.31 -52.32
C GLU A 68 -54.36 -40.61 -52.60
N LYS A 69 -53.68 -41.76 -52.62
CA LYS A 69 -54.26 -43.04 -53.03
C LYS A 69 -54.65 -43.93 -51.86
N GLU A 70 -53.89 -43.89 -50.77
CA GLU A 70 -54.08 -44.76 -49.61
C GLU A 70 -53.76 -44.03 -48.30
N THR A 71 -54.52 -44.33 -47.25
CA THR A 71 -54.21 -43.82 -45.91
C THR A 71 -52.98 -44.53 -45.34
N ALA A 72 -51.91 -43.78 -45.14
CA ALA A 72 -50.66 -44.31 -44.59
C ALA A 72 -50.79 -44.82 -43.15
N SER A 73 -49.89 -45.72 -42.76
CA SER A 73 -49.71 -46.12 -41.37
C SER A 73 -48.90 -45.08 -40.58
N PRO A 74 -48.97 -45.08 -39.23
CA PRO A 74 -48.12 -44.25 -38.38
C PRO A 74 -46.63 -44.30 -38.73
N ASP A 75 -46.11 -45.50 -39.00
CA ASP A 75 -44.69 -45.71 -39.34
C ASP A 75 -44.31 -45.01 -40.65
N GLU A 76 -45.18 -45.03 -41.66
CA GLU A 76 -44.94 -44.36 -42.94
C GLU A 76 -45.07 -42.85 -42.82
N ILE A 77 -45.97 -42.34 -41.99
CA ILE A 77 -46.06 -40.90 -41.69
C ILE A 77 -44.84 -40.40 -40.92
N ILE A 78 -44.28 -41.19 -40.00
CA ILE A 78 -43.02 -40.85 -39.34
C ILE A 78 -41.89 -40.75 -40.38
N ARG A 79 -41.81 -41.69 -41.33
CA ARG A 79 -40.82 -41.62 -42.42
C ARG A 79 -41.04 -40.42 -43.34
N TYR A 80 -42.29 -40.11 -43.65
CA TYR A 80 -42.62 -38.95 -44.46
C TYR A 80 -42.30 -37.63 -43.73
N SER A 81 -42.49 -37.56 -42.42
CA SER A 81 -42.08 -36.40 -41.61
C SER A 81 -40.57 -36.17 -41.63
N GLU A 82 -39.76 -37.22 -41.72
CA GLU A 82 -38.31 -37.10 -41.90
C GLU A 82 -37.97 -36.44 -43.24
N ILE A 83 -38.67 -36.84 -44.32
CA ILE A 83 -38.50 -36.25 -45.65
C ILE A 83 -38.87 -34.77 -45.64
N LEU A 84 -40.04 -34.42 -45.08
CA LEU A 84 -40.50 -33.04 -44.98
C LEU A 84 -39.54 -32.17 -44.14
N ALA A 85 -38.97 -32.72 -43.07
CA ALA A 85 -37.97 -32.03 -42.26
C ALA A 85 -36.70 -31.74 -43.05
N LYS A 86 -36.24 -32.68 -43.89
CA LYS A 86 -35.04 -32.52 -44.73
C LYS A 86 -35.24 -31.54 -45.88
N ASN A 87 -36.45 -31.44 -46.45
CA ASN A 87 -36.80 -30.42 -47.44
C ASN A 87 -37.16 -29.07 -46.82
N ASN A 88 -37.14 -28.94 -45.48
CA ASN A 88 -37.57 -27.76 -44.75
C ASN A 88 -39.06 -27.37 -44.99
N HIS A 89 -39.89 -28.34 -45.36
CA HIS A 89 -41.34 -28.18 -45.56
C HIS A 89 -42.12 -28.42 -44.25
N ILE A 90 -41.72 -27.73 -43.18
CA ILE A 90 -42.26 -27.95 -41.83
C ILE A 90 -43.74 -27.54 -41.74
N SER A 91 -44.12 -26.44 -42.41
CA SER A 91 -45.51 -25.96 -42.45
C SER A 91 -46.48 -26.94 -43.11
N LYS A 92 -46.01 -27.73 -44.07
CA LYS A 92 -46.80 -28.80 -44.72
C LYS A 92 -46.95 -30.02 -43.82
N GLY A 93 -45.91 -30.37 -43.05
CA GLY A 93 -45.93 -31.56 -42.20
C GLY A 93 -46.70 -31.42 -40.90
N GLU A 94 -46.80 -30.22 -40.33
CA GLU A 94 -47.52 -29.99 -39.07
C GLU A 94 -49.01 -30.42 -39.10
N PRO A 95 -49.83 -30.02 -40.09
CA PRO A 95 -51.24 -30.44 -40.12
C PRO A 95 -51.40 -31.94 -40.39
N ILE A 96 -50.47 -32.54 -41.14
CA ILE A 96 -50.46 -33.99 -41.40
C ILE A 96 -50.17 -34.74 -40.09
N LEU A 97 -49.10 -34.36 -39.39
CA LEU A 97 -48.75 -34.97 -38.11
C LEU A 97 -49.85 -34.76 -37.06
N LYS A 98 -50.49 -33.59 -37.02
CA LYS A 98 -51.63 -33.32 -36.12
C LYS A 98 -52.79 -34.29 -36.36
N ASN A 99 -53.21 -34.46 -37.62
CA ASN A 99 -54.29 -35.40 -37.96
C ASN A 99 -53.93 -36.84 -37.56
N TYR A 100 -52.67 -37.24 -37.73
CA TYR A 100 -52.21 -38.58 -37.37
C TYR A 100 -52.03 -38.78 -35.86
N THR A 101 -51.64 -37.76 -35.08
CA THR A 101 -51.61 -37.86 -33.62
C THR A 101 -53.01 -37.91 -33.00
N GLU A 102 -54.00 -37.28 -33.63
CA GLU A 102 -55.40 -37.38 -33.21
C GLU A 102 -56.01 -38.77 -33.54
N ARG A 103 -55.62 -39.37 -34.67
CA ARG A 103 -56.06 -40.73 -35.06
C ARG A 103 -55.35 -41.84 -34.28
N PHE A 104 -54.10 -41.63 -33.90
CA PHE A 104 -53.26 -42.60 -33.19
C PHE A 104 -52.68 -41.96 -31.91
N PRO A 105 -53.53 -41.67 -30.92
CA PRO A 105 -53.12 -40.94 -29.71
C PRO A 105 -52.13 -41.72 -28.85
N ASP A 106 -52.11 -43.05 -28.96
CA ASP A 106 -51.21 -43.93 -28.20
C ASP A 106 -49.82 -44.11 -28.84
N ASP A 107 -49.54 -43.50 -30.01
CA ASP A 107 -48.20 -43.56 -30.62
C ASP A 107 -47.34 -42.38 -30.14
N HIS A 108 -46.49 -42.64 -29.15
CA HIS A 108 -45.56 -41.66 -28.60
C HIS A 108 -44.60 -41.08 -29.66
N ARG A 109 -44.28 -41.82 -30.72
CA ARG A 109 -43.34 -41.37 -31.78
C ARG A 109 -43.98 -40.29 -32.64
N LEU A 110 -45.27 -40.43 -32.98
CA LEU A 110 -46.01 -39.41 -33.74
C LEU A 110 -46.15 -38.12 -32.93
N LEU A 111 -46.46 -38.23 -31.63
CA LEU A 111 -46.55 -37.09 -30.72
C LEU A 111 -45.22 -36.36 -30.59
N SER A 112 -44.11 -37.10 -30.51
CA SER A 112 -42.77 -36.52 -30.53
C SER A 112 -42.46 -35.78 -31.84
N ARG A 113 -42.73 -36.39 -33.01
CA ARG A 113 -42.53 -35.74 -34.32
C ARG A 113 -43.38 -34.47 -34.46
N TYR A 114 -44.64 -34.53 -34.03
CA TYR A 114 -45.53 -33.37 -33.99
C TYR A 114 -45.00 -32.27 -33.05
N GLY A 115 -44.45 -32.66 -31.89
CA GLY A 115 -43.77 -31.76 -30.97
C GLY A 115 -42.60 -31.01 -31.62
N TYR A 116 -41.74 -31.70 -32.38
CA TYR A 116 -40.63 -31.04 -33.08
C TYR A 116 -41.10 -30.12 -34.21
N PHE A 117 -42.09 -30.53 -35.00
CA PHE A 117 -42.62 -29.68 -36.07
C PHE A 117 -43.29 -28.41 -35.53
N THR A 118 -44.01 -28.52 -34.42
CA THR A 118 -44.61 -27.35 -33.75
C THR A 118 -43.56 -26.48 -33.06
N LEU A 119 -42.50 -27.08 -32.50
CA LEU A 119 -41.34 -26.37 -31.95
C LEU A 119 -40.62 -25.56 -33.04
N TRP A 120 -40.32 -26.16 -34.19
CA TRP A 120 -39.64 -25.47 -35.30
C TRP A 120 -40.49 -24.36 -35.93
N LEU A 121 -41.82 -24.44 -35.83
CA LEU A 121 -42.75 -23.36 -36.21
C LEU A 121 -42.92 -22.30 -35.11
N GLY A 122 -42.19 -22.39 -34.00
CA GLY A 122 -42.27 -21.46 -32.86
C GLY A 122 -43.50 -21.62 -31.98
N LYS A 123 -44.29 -22.68 -32.14
CA LYS A 123 -45.50 -22.97 -31.35
C LYS A 123 -45.14 -23.72 -30.07
N ASN A 124 -44.27 -23.15 -29.24
CA ASN A 124 -43.66 -23.82 -28.07
C ASN A 124 -44.67 -24.42 -27.08
N LYS A 125 -45.80 -23.77 -26.85
CA LYS A 125 -46.84 -24.29 -25.94
C LYS A 125 -47.43 -25.63 -26.44
N ILE A 126 -47.62 -25.76 -27.75
CA ILE A 126 -48.12 -26.98 -28.39
C ILE A 126 -47.03 -28.05 -28.37
N ALA A 127 -45.78 -27.65 -28.61
CA ALA A 127 -44.64 -28.55 -28.54
C ALA A 127 -44.47 -29.16 -27.14
N ILE A 128 -44.54 -28.36 -26.09
CA ILE A 128 -44.47 -28.82 -24.70
C ILE A 128 -45.57 -29.86 -24.42
N ASP A 129 -46.81 -29.58 -24.83
CA ASP A 129 -47.95 -30.50 -24.63
C ASP A 129 -47.73 -31.82 -25.38
N ALA A 130 -47.32 -31.75 -26.66
CA ALA A 130 -47.05 -32.92 -27.48
C ALA A 130 -45.92 -33.80 -26.91
N PHE A 131 -44.80 -33.19 -26.48
CA PHE A 131 -43.72 -33.92 -25.83
C PHE A 131 -44.10 -34.49 -24.47
N THR A 132 -44.88 -33.76 -23.67
CA THR A 132 -45.36 -34.25 -22.37
C THR A 132 -46.26 -35.48 -22.57
N LYS A 133 -47.22 -35.43 -23.51
CA LYS A 133 -48.06 -36.58 -23.86
C LYS A 133 -47.25 -37.76 -24.40
N SER A 134 -46.24 -37.50 -25.22
CA SER A 134 -45.33 -38.56 -25.67
C SER A 134 -44.62 -39.25 -24.51
N LEU A 135 -44.22 -38.50 -23.48
CA LEU A 135 -43.52 -39.04 -22.31
C LEU A 135 -44.46 -39.71 -21.29
N GLU A 136 -45.73 -39.33 -21.26
CA GLU A 136 -46.77 -40.03 -20.50
C GLU A 136 -46.96 -41.46 -21.03
N ILE A 137 -46.96 -41.62 -22.35
CA ILE A 137 -47.09 -42.93 -23.00
C ILE A 137 -45.80 -43.74 -22.90
N ARG A 138 -44.65 -43.12 -23.21
CA ARG A 138 -43.34 -43.73 -23.08
C ARG A 138 -42.43 -42.89 -22.20
N PRO A 139 -42.43 -43.16 -20.87
CA PRO A 139 -41.48 -42.56 -19.96
C PRO A 139 -40.05 -42.83 -20.45
N TYR A 140 -39.18 -41.81 -20.34
CA TYR A 140 -37.79 -41.86 -20.79
C TYR A 140 -37.58 -41.99 -22.32
N PHE A 141 -38.57 -41.64 -23.14
CA PHE A 141 -38.35 -41.53 -24.58
C PHE A 141 -37.44 -40.33 -24.88
N LYS A 142 -36.15 -40.61 -25.12
CA LYS A 142 -35.10 -39.60 -25.23
C LYS A 142 -35.43 -38.47 -26.21
N GLU A 143 -35.91 -38.81 -27.40
CA GLU A 143 -36.28 -37.82 -28.42
C GLU A 143 -37.31 -36.80 -27.88
N ALA A 144 -38.30 -37.23 -27.09
CA ALA A 144 -39.30 -36.33 -26.50
C ALA A 144 -38.80 -35.61 -25.24
N MET A 145 -37.89 -36.20 -24.45
CA MET A 145 -37.24 -35.50 -23.32
C MET A 145 -36.39 -34.33 -23.82
N ASP A 146 -35.53 -34.61 -24.82
CA ASP A 146 -34.68 -33.60 -25.45
C ASP A 146 -35.54 -32.49 -26.07
N GLY A 147 -36.63 -32.86 -26.75
CA GLY A 147 -37.60 -31.92 -27.33
C GLY A 147 -38.33 -31.08 -26.28
N LEU A 148 -38.72 -31.67 -25.15
CA LEU A 148 -39.38 -30.98 -24.05
C LEU A 148 -38.47 -29.95 -23.37
N ASP A 149 -37.20 -30.31 -23.17
CA ASP A 149 -36.20 -29.41 -22.60
C ASP A 149 -35.92 -28.24 -23.54
N LEU A 150 -35.79 -28.50 -24.85
CA LEU A 150 -35.68 -27.46 -25.87
C LEU A 150 -36.91 -26.52 -25.87
N ALA A 151 -38.12 -27.07 -25.84
CA ALA A 151 -39.35 -26.30 -25.84
C ALA A 151 -39.53 -25.45 -24.55
N LYS A 152 -38.91 -25.87 -23.44
CA LYS A 152 -38.88 -25.16 -22.14
C LYS A 152 -37.68 -24.20 -21.99
N GLY A 153 -36.82 -24.09 -23.00
CA GLY A 153 -35.67 -23.18 -22.98
C GLY A 153 -34.50 -23.65 -22.10
N LYS A 154 -34.35 -24.96 -21.87
CA LYS A 154 -33.21 -25.55 -21.14
C LYS A 154 -32.11 -25.96 -22.12
N GLY A 155 -30.85 -25.67 -21.78
CA GLY A 155 -29.68 -25.95 -22.63
C GLY A 155 -29.35 -27.45 -22.78
N TYR A 156 -28.72 -27.80 -23.91
CA TYR A 156 -28.40 -29.16 -24.37
C TYR A 156 -27.53 -29.99 -23.40
N ILE A 157 -27.85 -31.29 -23.26
CA ILE A 157 -26.91 -32.37 -22.89
C ILE A 157 -26.94 -33.40 -24.04
N TYR A 158 -25.79 -33.75 -24.60
CA TYR A 158 -25.66 -34.45 -25.89
C TYR A 158 -26.38 -35.83 -26.02
N SER A 159 -26.65 -36.16 -27.29
CA SER A 159 -27.30 -37.33 -27.88
C SER A 159 -26.61 -38.68 -27.63
N ILE A 160 -27.40 -39.72 -27.38
CA ILE A 160 -27.07 -41.13 -27.57
C ILE A 160 -28.28 -41.72 -28.27
N ASN A 161 -28.11 -42.21 -29.50
CA ASN A 161 -29.06 -43.09 -30.17
C ASN A 161 -29.08 -44.41 -29.42
N ASP A 162 -30.25 -44.86 -28.96
CA ASP A 162 -30.42 -46.28 -28.65
C ASP A 162 -31.51 -46.90 -29.53
N THR A 163 -31.00 -47.64 -30.51
CA THR A 163 -31.70 -48.60 -31.35
C THR A 163 -31.96 -49.86 -30.56
N THR A 164 -33.22 -50.05 -30.11
CA THR A 164 -33.83 -51.36 -29.83
C THR A 164 -32.99 -52.39 -29.06
N SER A 165 -33.22 -52.53 -27.76
CA SER A 165 -33.07 -53.83 -27.09
C SER A 165 -34.39 -54.26 -26.44
N LYS A 166 -34.75 -55.51 -26.74
CA LYS A 166 -36.02 -56.20 -26.52
C LYS A 166 -36.29 -56.43 -25.04
N PHE A 167 -37.55 -56.33 -24.58
CA PHE A 167 -38.07 -57.24 -23.55
C PHE A 167 -39.59 -57.44 -23.65
N ASN A 168 -39.99 -58.69 -23.43
CA ASN A 168 -41.28 -59.32 -23.72
C ASN A 168 -42.43 -58.93 -22.76
N TYR A 169 -43.65 -59.13 -23.26
CA TYR A 169 -44.93 -59.04 -22.58
C TYR A 169 -44.99 -59.74 -21.21
N GLY A 170 -45.53 -59.03 -20.22
CA GLY A 170 -46.52 -59.60 -19.29
C GLY A 170 -46.03 -60.09 -17.93
N MET A 171 -45.53 -59.19 -17.07
CA MET A 171 -45.78 -59.11 -15.61
C MET A 171 -44.73 -58.17 -15.01
N GLN A 172 -45.18 -57.10 -14.35
CA GLN A 172 -44.30 -56.32 -13.49
C GLN A 172 -44.05 -57.07 -12.18
N PRO A 173 -42.80 -57.36 -11.78
CA PRO A 173 -42.45 -57.14 -10.38
C PRO A 173 -42.35 -55.63 -10.18
N ALA A 174 -42.95 -55.11 -9.10
CA ALA A 174 -42.73 -53.73 -8.69
C ALA A 174 -41.23 -53.42 -8.79
N ALA A 175 -40.87 -52.28 -9.41
CA ALA A 175 -39.48 -51.84 -9.46
C ALA A 175 -38.94 -51.88 -8.03
N LYS A 176 -38.08 -52.85 -7.75
CA LYS A 176 -37.47 -53.01 -6.44
C LYS A 176 -36.49 -51.86 -6.32
N GLN A 177 -36.98 -50.70 -5.91
CA GLN A 177 -36.11 -49.60 -5.55
C GLN A 177 -35.29 -50.10 -4.37
N TYR A 178 -34.02 -50.40 -4.62
CA TYR A 178 -33.13 -50.84 -3.57
C TYR A 178 -33.07 -49.74 -2.52
N GLU A 179 -33.20 -50.10 -1.24
CA GLU A 179 -33.30 -49.13 -0.16
C GLU A 179 -32.08 -48.19 -0.17
N ILE A 180 -30.91 -48.70 -0.55
CA ILE A 180 -29.68 -47.93 -0.78
C ILE A 180 -29.89 -46.79 -1.79
N ASP A 181 -30.47 -47.06 -2.96
CA ASP A 181 -30.69 -46.04 -4.00
C ASP A 181 -31.71 -44.99 -3.54
N ARG A 182 -32.73 -45.41 -2.80
CA ARG A 182 -33.69 -44.50 -2.18
C ARG A 182 -33.00 -43.59 -1.16
N LEU A 183 -32.18 -44.15 -0.28
CA LEU A 183 -31.46 -43.40 0.76
C LEU A 183 -30.44 -42.44 0.15
N TYR A 184 -29.72 -42.82 -0.91
CA TYR A 184 -28.87 -41.89 -1.65
C TYR A 184 -29.66 -40.74 -2.27
N LEU A 185 -30.86 -40.98 -2.82
CA LEU A 185 -31.71 -39.91 -3.35
C LEU A 185 -32.24 -38.97 -2.26
N VAL A 186 -32.57 -39.51 -1.08
CA VAL A 186 -32.96 -38.72 0.10
C VAL A 186 -31.79 -37.83 0.53
N LEU A 187 -30.60 -38.42 0.70
CA LEU A 187 -29.39 -37.69 1.11
C LEU A 187 -28.93 -36.68 0.05
N LYS A 188 -29.17 -36.93 -1.24
CA LYS A 188 -28.90 -35.96 -2.31
C LYS A 188 -29.80 -34.71 -2.21
N LYS A 189 -31.04 -34.86 -1.74
CA LYS A 189 -31.97 -33.74 -1.51
C LYS A 189 -31.73 -33.06 -0.17
N ASN A 190 -31.36 -33.82 0.86
CA ASN A 190 -31.09 -33.33 2.20
C ASN A 190 -29.80 -33.98 2.74
N GLN A 191 -28.66 -33.34 2.51
CA GLN A 191 -27.36 -33.88 2.90
C GLN A 191 -27.13 -33.89 4.42
N ALA A 192 -27.93 -33.14 5.18
CA ALA A 192 -27.85 -33.04 6.65
C ALA A 192 -28.72 -34.07 7.39
N ASP A 193 -29.37 -35.01 6.69
CA ASP A 193 -30.18 -36.06 7.32
C ASP A 193 -29.32 -37.20 7.86
N ASP A 194 -28.87 -37.05 9.10
CA ASP A 194 -27.97 -38.00 9.78
C ASP A 194 -28.60 -39.38 9.98
N GLU A 195 -29.91 -39.46 10.25
CA GLU A 195 -30.60 -40.74 10.54
C GLU A 195 -30.76 -41.57 9.26
N SER A 196 -31.10 -40.93 8.13
CA SER A 196 -31.08 -41.60 6.83
C SER A 196 -29.67 -42.07 6.45
N ARG A 197 -28.62 -41.38 6.89
CA ARG A 197 -27.24 -41.77 6.67
C ARG A 197 -26.83 -42.99 7.51
N PHE A 198 -27.22 -43.05 8.78
CA PHE A 198 -27.04 -44.26 9.61
C PHE A 198 -27.74 -45.48 8.99
N LYS A 199 -28.98 -45.33 8.51
CA LYS A 199 -29.70 -46.40 7.82
C LYS A 199 -29.00 -46.85 6.53
N LEU A 200 -28.46 -45.89 5.77
CA LEU A 200 -27.70 -46.20 4.55
C LEU A 200 -26.46 -47.03 4.87
N ILE A 201 -25.71 -46.66 5.91
CA ILE A 201 -24.53 -47.40 6.37
C ILE A 201 -24.91 -48.83 6.73
N GLU A 202 -25.98 -49.01 7.51
CA GLU A 202 -26.48 -50.33 7.91
C GLU A 202 -26.86 -51.19 6.70
N GLU A 203 -27.57 -50.63 5.71
CA GLU A 203 -27.92 -51.32 4.47
C GLU A 203 -26.70 -51.65 3.60
N LEU A 204 -25.73 -50.75 3.47
CA LEU A 204 -24.48 -50.96 2.72
C LEU A 204 -23.65 -52.11 3.31
N ILE A 205 -23.66 -52.28 4.64
CA ILE A 205 -23.03 -53.42 5.32
C ILE A 205 -23.68 -54.74 4.87
N THR A 206 -25.01 -54.80 4.76
CA THR A 206 -25.71 -56.06 4.39
C THR A 206 -25.36 -56.55 2.99
N VAL A 207 -25.00 -55.64 2.07
CA VAL A 207 -24.65 -55.95 0.68
C VAL A 207 -23.14 -55.98 0.43
N ASN A 208 -22.31 -55.96 1.48
CA ASN A 208 -20.85 -55.96 1.42
C ASN A 208 -20.21 -54.74 0.72
N ARG A 209 -20.91 -53.59 0.67
CA ARG A 209 -20.39 -52.32 0.10
C ARG A 209 -19.66 -51.51 1.16
N TYR A 210 -18.61 -52.11 1.73
CA TYR A 210 -17.95 -51.60 2.93
C TYR A 210 -17.19 -50.29 2.73
N GLU A 211 -16.64 -50.01 1.55
CA GLU A 211 -15.96 -48.72 1.30
C GLU A 211 -16.94 -47.56 1.34
N GLU A 212 -18.10 -47.71 0.70
CA GLU A 212 -19.13 -46.69 0.68
C GLU A 212 -19.73 -46.48 2.07
N ALA A 213 -19.91 -47.56 2.85
CA ALA A 213 -20.32 -47.47 4.24
C ALA A 213 -19.29 -46.67 5.08
N TYR A 214 -17.99 -46.89 4.82
CA TYR A 214 -16.91 -46.19 5.49
C TYR A 214 -16.88 -44.69 5.12
N GLU A 215 -17.05 -44.33 3.85
CA GLU A 215 -17.17 -42.94 3.41
C GLU A 215 -18.34 -42.21 4.08
N GLN A 216 -19.51 -42.86 4.20
CA GLN A 216 -20.66 -42.28 4.88
C GLN A 216 -20.41 -42.08 6.38
N LEU A 217 -19.67 -43.00 7.03
CA LEU A 217 -19.27 -42.87 8.43
C LEU A 217 -18.29 -41.71 8.65
N GLN A 218 -17.38 -41.45 7.72
CA GLN A 218 -16.47 -40.30 7.82
C GLN A 218 -17.22 -38.97 7.89
N ILE A 219 -18.35 -38.87 7.20
CA ILE A 219 -19.21 -37.67 7.22
C ILE A 219 -19.90 -37.48 8.58
N LEU A 220 -20.26 -38.57 9.26
CA LEU A 220 -20.90 -38.53 10.59
C LEU A 220 -19.91 -38.29 11.75
N SER A 221 -18.62 -38.60 11.53
CA SER A 221 -17.56 -38.53 12.54
C SER A 221 -17.51 -37.22 13.34
N PRO A 222 -17.57 -36.01 12.73
CA PRO A 222 -17.44 -34.75 13.48
C PRO A 222 -18.53 -34.49 14.51
N LYS A 223 -19.72 -35.09 14.34
CA LYS A 223 -20.90 -34.85 15.18
C LYS A 223 -21.19 -35.98 16.16
N PHE A 224 -20.77 -37.20 15.83
CA PHE A 224 -21.21 -38.42 16.53
C PHE A 224 -20.07 -39.30 17.05
N SER A 225 -18.80 -38.84 16.99
CA SER A 225 -17.61 -39.62 17.42
C SER A 225 -17.73 -40.23 18.81
N ASP A 226 -18.45 -39.57 19.72
CA ASP A 226 -18.55 -39.95 21.13
C ASP A 226 -19.81 -40.77 21.45
N GLN A 227 -20.63 -41.10 20.43
CA GLN A 227 -21.84 -41.90 20.61
C GLN A 227 -21.58 -43.39 20.40
N ASP A 228 -22.10 -44.23 21.30
CA ASP A 228 -21.95 -45.69 21.26
C ASP A 228 -22.42 -46.30 19.92
N ARG A 229 -23.55 -45.82 19.36
CA ARG A 229 -24.06 -46.29 18.05
C ARG A 229 -23.06 -46.06 16.93
N PHE A 230 -22.38 -44.91 16.94
CA PHE A 230 -21.41 -44.57 15.91
C PHE A 230 -20.12 -45.37 16.08
N THR A 231 -19.60 -45.46 17.31
CA THR A 231 -18.36 -46.21 17.59
C THR A 231 -18.52 -47.70 17.28
N ASP A 232 -19.68 -48.30 17.58
CA ASP A 232 -20.01 -49.68 17.24
C ASP A 232 -20.06 -49.90 15.72
N LEU A 233 -20.75 -49.03 14.98
CA LEU A 233 -20.81 -49.11 13.52
C LEU A 233 -19.45 -48.87 12.87
N TRP A 234 -18.67 -47.92 13.40
CA TRP A 234 -17.31 -47.64 12.94
C TRP A 234 -16.40 -48.86 13.08
N PHE A 235 -16.37 -49.47 14.27
CA PHE A 235 -15.59 -50.68 14.50
C PHE A 235 -16.06 -51.85 13.62
N LYS A 236 -17.38 -52.04 13.51
CA LYS A 236 -17.97 -53.09 12.67
C LYS A 236 -17.61 -52.94 11.20
N VAL A 237 -17.76 -51.74 10.63
CA VAL A 237 -17.42 -51.46 9.22
C VAL A 237 -15.94 -51.66 8.99
N ILE A 238 -15.05 -51.12 9.85
CA ILE A 238 -13.59 -51.27 9.67
C ILE A 238 -13.17 -52.74 9.72
N THR A 239 -13.67 -53.52 10.68
CA THR A 239 -13.33 -54.94 10.81
C THR A 239 -13.81 -55.74 9.58
N LEU A 240 -15.07 -55.55 9.16
CA LEU A 240 -15.63 -56.25 7.99
C LEU A 240 -14.92 -55.84 6.69
N LYS A 241 -14.65 -54.54 6.54
CA LYS A 241 -13.93 -53.96 5.39
C LYS A 241 -12.54 -54.60 5.23
N LYS A 242 -11.76 -54.67 6.32
CA LYS A 242 -10.42 -55.26 6.31
C LYS A 242 -10.45 -56.75 5.95
N SER A 243 -11.39 -57.52 6.52
CA SER A 243 -11.55 -58.94 6.19
C SER A 243 -11.92 -59.13 4.72
N TYR A 244 -12.90 -58.35 4.24
CA TYR A 244 -13.38 -58.44 2.87
C TYR A 244 -12.30 -58.09 1.83
N TYR A 245 -11.48 -57.08 2.09
CA TYR A 245 -10.36 -56.72 1.20
C TYR A 245 -9.31 -57.82 1.13
N ALA A 246 -8.94 -58.42 2.26
CA ALA A 246 -8.02 -59.56 2.28
C ALA A 246 -8.56 -60.74 1.46
N ASP A 247 -9.85 -61.07 1.60
CA ASP A 247 -10.48 -62.15 0.82
C ASP A 247 -10.53 -61.85 -0.69
N ARG A 248 -10.83 -60.60 -1.06
CA ARG A 248 -10.85 -60.17 -2.48
C ARG A 248 -9.47 -60.16 -3.09
N ILE A 249 -8.46 -59.67 -2.37
CA ILE A 249 -7.05 -59.69 -2.80
C ILE A 249 -6.63 -61.14 -3.07
N ARG A 250 -6.84 -62.06 -2.13
CA ARG A 250 -6.52 -63.50 -2.31
C ARG A 250 -7.23 -64.09 -3.53
N PHE A 251 -8.53 -63.81 -3.70
CA PHE A 251 -9.30 -64.31 -4.83
C PHE A 251 -8.73 -63.87 -6.20
N TYR A 252 -8.36 -62.60 -6.33
CA TYR A 252 -7.81 -62.10 -7.59
C TYR A 252 -6.34 -62.48 -7.81
N GLU A 253 -5.54 -62.64 -6.75
CA GLU A 253 -4.19 -63.22 -6.83
C GLU A 253 -4.21 -64.64 -7.38
N GLU A 254 -5.06 -65.51 -6.82
CA GLU A 254 -5.23 -66.88 -7.30
C GLU A 254 -5.68 -66.94 -8.76
N ARG A 255 -6.50 -65.97 -9.18
CA ARG A 255 -6.94 -65.83 -10.57
C ARG A 255 -5.80 -65.40 -11.50
N LEU A 256 -4.95 -64.48 -11.06
CA LEU A 256 -3.79 -64.02 -11.84
C LEU A 256 -2.67 -65.06 -11.90
N ILE A 257 -2.56 -65.97 -10.93
CA ILE A 257 -1.66 -67.14 -11.02
C ILE A 257 -2.07 -68.04 -12.19
N LYS A 258 -3.39 -68.22 -12.40
CA LYS A 258 -3.93 -69.06 -13.49
C LYS A 258 -3.94 -68.33 -14.84
N GLU A 259 -4.25 -67.04 -14.83
CA GLU A 259 -4.35 -66.19 -16.02
C GLU A 259 -3.59 -64.87 -15.80
N PRO A 260 -2.25 -64.84 -16.00
CA PRO A 260 -1.41 -63.67 -15.70
C PRO A 260 -1.72 -62.40 -16.52
N SER A 261 -2.52 -62.53 -17.58
CA SER A 261 -2.93 -61.42 -18.46
C SER A 261 -4.41 -61.05 -18.32
N ASN A 262 -5.14 -61.61 -17.35
CA ASN A 262 -6.55 -61.31 -17.16
C ASN A 262 -6.73 -59.83 -16.76
N LYS A 263 -7.33 -59.04 -17.66
CA LYS A 263 -7.53 -57.59 -17.49
C LYS A 263 -8.35 -57.26 -16.25
N ASP A 264 -9.47 -57.94 -16.05
CA ASP A 264 -10.41 -57.61 -14.97
C ASP A 264 -9.80 -57.95 -13.60
N ALA A 265 -9.07 -59.07 -13.51
CA ALA A 265 -8.37 -59.46 -12.30
C ALA A 265 -7.22 -58.49 -11.94
N LEU A 266 -6.48 -57.98 -12.92
CA LEU A 266 -5.44 -56.96 -12.70
C LEU A 266 -6.03 -55.66 -12.13
N LEU A 267 -7.12 -55.17 -12.71
CA LEU A 267 -7.77 -53.92 -12.29
C LEU A 267 -8.41 -54.03 -10.92
N GLU A 268 -9.16 -55.11 -10.67
CA GLU A 268 -9.80 -55.32 -9.37
C GLU A 268 -8.75 -55.54 -8.27
N LEU A 269 -7.67 -56.30 -8.54
CA LEU A 269 -6.60 -56.46 -7.57
C LEU A 269 -5.91 -55.12 -7.24
N ALA A 270 -5.58 -54.32 -8.25
CA ALA A 270 -4.99 -52.99 -8.06
C ALA A 270 -5.90 -52.05 -7.25
N LYS A 271 -7.22 -52.12 -7.49
CA LYS A 271 -8.24 -51.38 -6.74
C LYS A 271 -8.30 -51.79 -5.26
N TYR A 272 -8.33 -53.08 -4.94
CA TYR A 272 -8.36 -53.51 -3.54
C TYR A 272 -7.05 -53.25 -2.80
N TYR A 273 -5.89 -53.38 -3.47
CA TYR A 273 -4.62 -52.93 -2.89
C TYR A 273 -4.61 -51.42 -2.63
N SER A 274 -5.18 -50.61 -3.53
CA SER A 274 -5.38 -49.17 -3.29
C SER A 274 -6.26 -48.91 -2.08
N TYR A 275 -7.37 -49.62 -1.90
CA TYR A 275 -8.25 -49.46 -0.73
C TYR A 275 -7.63 -49.96 0.57
N ASN A 276 -6.69 -50.91 0.50
CA ASN A 276 -5.91 -51.37 1.64
C ASN A 276 -4.71 -50.45 1.96
N ASN A 277 -4.55 -49.33 1.23
CA ASN A 277 -3.44 -48.38 1.30
C ASN A 277 -2.06 -48.94 0.89
N ASP A 278 -2.02 -50.09 0.22
CA ASP A 278 -0.79 -50.68 -0.33
C ASP A 278 -0.47 -50.06 -1.70
N TYR A 279 -0.26 -48.74 -1.72
CA TYR A 279 -0.16 -47.94 -2.94
C TYR A 279 0.97 -48.40 -3.87
N THR A 280 2.10 -48.85 -3.34
CA THR A 280 3.23 -49.34 -4.15
C THR A 280 2.84 -50.54 -5.01
N ILE A 281 2.09 -51.49 -4.45
CA ILE A 281 1.62 -52.69 -5.18
C ILE A 281 0.54 -52.28 -6.18
N ALA A 282 -0.39 -51.42 -5.77
CA ALA A 282 -1.44 -50.90 -6.65
C ALA A 282 -0.86 -50.19 -7.89
N VAL A 283 0.12 -49.31 -7.71
CA VAL A 283 0.82 -48.60 -8.80
C VAL A 283 1.48 -49.58 -9.76
N ASN A 284 2.19 -50.60 -9.27
CA ASN A 284 2.82 -51.62 -10.11
C ASN A 284 1.79 -52.40 -10.94
N LEU A 285 0.65 -52.76 -10.35
CA LEU A 285 -0.43 -53.47 -11.04
C LEU A 285 -1.11 -52.59 -12.10
N TYR A 286 -1.37 -51.32 -11.79
CA TYR A 286 -1.90 -50.35 -12.75
C TYR A 286 -0.92 -50.07 -13.90
N ASN A 287 0.37 -49.95 -13.63
CA ASN A 287 1.40 -49.82 -14.66
C ASN A 287 1.51 -51.08 -15.52
N SER A 288 1.44 -52.26 -14.92
CA SER A 288 1.40 -53.55 -15.64
C SER A 288 0.19 -53.62 -16.59
N TYR A 289 -0.99 -53.17 -16.14
CA TYR A 289 -2.17 -53.06 -16.98
C TYR A 289 -1.97 -52.05 -18.14
N LEU A 290 -1.50 -50.85 -17.83
CA LEU A 290 -1.31 -49.77 -18.81
C LEU A 290 -0.20 -50.06 -19.83
N SER A 291 0.75 -50.95 -19.52
CA SER A 291 1.76 -51.42 -20.49
C SER A 291 1.13 -52.16 -21.68
N LYS A 292 -0.03 -52.80 -21.47
CA LYS A 292 -0.78 -53.54 -22.50
C LYS A 292 -1.95 -52.73 -23.07
N TYR A 293 -2.57 -51.89 -22.25
CA TYR A 293 -3.72 -51.06 -22.60
C TYR A 293 -3.36 -49.59 -22.48
N THR A 294 -2.51 -49.12 -23.39
CA THR A 294 -1.86 -47.80 -23.27
C THR A 294 -2.82 -46.61 -23.37
N ASN A 295 -4.01 -46.76 -23.95
CA ASN A 295 -4.98 -45.67 -24.17
C ASN A 295 -6.16 -45.64 -23.17
N ASP A 296 -6.03 -46.31 -22.02
CA ASP A 296 -7.05 -46.31 -20.98
C ASP A 296 -6.92 -45.09 -20.05
N GLN A 297 -7.62 -44.01 -20.40
CA GLN A 297 -7.55 -42.74 -19.68
C GLN A 297 -8.14 -42.83 -18.26
N GLU A 298 -9.16 -43.67 -18.05
CA GLU A 298 -9.78 -43.86 -16.74
C GLU A 298 -8.79 -44.50 -15.75
N VAL A 299 -8.05 -45.51 -16.21
CA VAL A 299 -7.05 -46.18 -15.39
C VAL A 299 -5.83 -45.28 -15.14
N ARG A 300 -5.40 -44.49 -16.13
CA ARG A 300 -4.36 -43.47 -15.94
C ARG A 300 -4.77 -42.43 -14.89
N PHE A 301 -6.03 -42.01 -14.87
CA PHE A 301 -6.54 -41.10 -13.85
C PHE A 301 -6.49 -41.71 -12.45
N LYS A 302 -6.95 -42.96 -12.28
CA LYS A 302 -6.84 -43.70 -11.01
C LYS A 302 -5.39 -43.85 -10.54
N LEU A 303 -4.48 -44.15 -11.47
CA LEU A 303 -3.04 -44.22 -11.18
C LEU A 303 -2.51 -42.88 -10.67
N ALA A 304 -2.87 -41.76 -11.30
CA ALA A 304 -2.45 -40.43 -10.87
C ALA A 304 -3.00 -40.07 -9.47
N GLN A 305 -4.24 -40.45 -9.14
CA GLN A 305 -4.81 -40.27 -7.80
C GLN A 305 -4.04 -41.08 -6.74
N ILE A 306 -3.68 -42.33 -7.06
CA ILE A 306 -2.93 -43.19 -6.16
C ILE A 306 -1.50 -42.69 -5.96
N LEU A 307 -0.83 -42.23 -7.03
CA LEU A 307 0.49 -41.61 -6.92
C LEU A 307 0.45 -40.34 -6.07
N MET A 308 -0.62 -39.55 -6.18
CA MET A 308 -0.85 -38.41 -5.30
C MET A 308 -0.99 -38.84 -3.83
N TRP A 309 -1.77 -39.88 -3.52
CA TRP A 309 -1.89 -40.42 -2.17
C TRP A 309 -0.61 -41.08 -1.64
N GLN A 310 0.20 -41.66 -2.53
CA GLN A 310 1.54 -42.17 -2.24
C GLN A 310 2.56 -41.03 -2.01
N ASN A 311 2.16 -39.76 -2.21
CA ASN A 311 3.02 -38.58 -2.17
C ASN A 311 4.11 -38.55 -3.27
N ASN A 312 3.95 -39.33 -4.35
CA ASN A 312 4.78 -39.24 -5.55
C ASN A 312 4.17 -38.21 -6.53
N LEU A 313 4.21 -36.94 -6.11
CA LEU A 313 3.53 -35.84 -6.81
C LEU A 313 4.15 -35.53 -8.18
N CYS A 314 5.44 -35.81 -8.39
CA CYS A 314 6.11 -35.57 -9.67
C CYS A 314 5.56 -36.48 -10.78
N GLU A 315 5.53 -37.80 -10.56
CA GLU A 315 4.94 -38.74 -11.53
C GLU A 315 3.43 -38.51 -11.71
N ALA A 316 2.72 -38.19 -10.62
CA ALA A 316 1.30 -37.84 -10.70
C ALA A 316 1.07 -36.61 -11.60
N SER A 317 1.96 -35.60 -11.53
CA SER A 317 1.90 -34.38 -12.35
C SER A 317 2.15 -34.67 -13.83
N ASP A 318 3.08 -35.57 -14.15
CA ASP A 318 3.36 -35.97 -15.53
C ASP A 318 2.14 -36.67 -16.14
N ILE A 319 1.55 -37.63 -15.42
CA ILE A 319 0.34 -38.33 -15.87
C ILE A 319 -0.85 -37.38 -15.98
N ALA A 320 -1.05 -36.47 -15.01
CA ALA A 320 -2.09 -35.45 -15.08
C ALA A 320 -1.94 -34.54 -16.31
N SER A 321 -0.70 -34.20 -16.68
CA SER A 321 -0.40 -33.41 -17.88
C SER A 321 -0.74 -34.17 -19.16
N GLU A 322 -0.50 -35.48 -19.22
CA GLU A 322 -0.93 -36.32 -20.34
C GLU A 322 -2.45 -36.43 -20.46
N LEU A 323 -3.14 -36.58 -19.33
CA LEU A 323 -4.61 -36.62 -19.28
C LEU A 323 -5.22 -35.31 -19.80
N LEU A 324 -4.63 -34.16 -19.44
CA LEU A 324 -5.07 -32.85 -19.94
C LEU A 324 -4.77 -32.64 -21.43
N LYS A 325 -3.70 -33.22 -21.99
CA LYS A 325 -3.47 -33.20 -23.45
C LYS A 325 -4.56 -33.97 -24.20
N ALA A 326 -4.99 -35.08 -23.65
CA ALA A 326 -5.99 -35.94 -24.28
C ALA A 326 -7.42 -35.40 -24.15
N ALA A 327 -7.76 -34.80 -22.99
CA ALA A 327 -9.06 -34.20 -22.74
C ALA A 327 -8.91 -32.87 -21.97
N PRO A 328 -8.66 -31.74 -22.66
CA PRO A 328 -8.33 -30.45 -22.03
C PRO A 328 -9.43 -29.84 -21.15
N ASN A 329 -10.68 -30.20 -21.41
CA ASN A 329 -11.85 -29.68 -20.70
C ASN A 329 -12.48 -30.71 -19.75
N ASN A 330 -11.79 -31.82 -19.46
CA ASN A 330 -12.29 -32.77 -18.47
C ASN A 330 -12.14 -32.18 -17.06
N LYS A 331 -13.28 -31.98 -16.39
CA LYS A 331 -13.36 -31.37 -15.05
C LYS A 331 -12.50 -32.11 -14.01
N GLU A 332 -12.53 -33.44 -14.01
CA GLU A 332 -11.81 -34.26 -13.02
C GLU A 332 -10.31 -34.19 -13.24
N TYR A 333 -9.86 -34.15 -14.50
CA TYR A 333 -8.44 -34.04 -14.84
C TYR A 333 -7.90 -32.65 -14.50
N LEU A 334 -8.68 -31.60 -14.77
CA LEU A 334 -8.36 -30.23 -14.39
C LEU A 334 -8.24 -30.08 -12.87
N LEU A 335 -9.16 -30.66 -12.12
CA LEU A 335 -9.16 -30.62 -10.65
C LEU A 335 -7.95 -31.35 -10.07
N LEU A 336 -7.66 -32.57 -10.53
CA LEU A 336 -6.51 -33.35 -10.07
C LEU A 336 -5.19 -32.63 -10.38
N ALA A 337 -5.04 -32.10 -11.60
CA ALA A 337 -3.86 -31.33 -11.97
C ALA A 337 -3.71 -30.07 -11.11
N ALA A 338 -4.80 -29.36 -10.81
CA ALA A 338 -4.77 -28.18 -9.94
C ALA A 338 -4.29 -28.53 -8.53
N GLN A 339 -4.82 -29.61 -7.95
CA GLN A 339 -4.43 -30.13 -6.63
C GLN A 339 -2.95 -30.53 -6.62
N ILE A 340 -2.49 -31.36 -7.57
CA ILE A 340 -1.08 -31.79 -7.61
C ILE A 340 -0.13 -30.60 -7.70
N ASN A 341 -0.44 -29.60 -8.55
CA ASN A 341 0.40 -28.41 -8.70
C ASN A 341 0.40 -27.51 -7.45
N TYR A 342 -0.73 -27.43 -6.72
CA TYR A 342 -0.79 -26.74 -5.43
C TYR A 342 0.12 -27.42 -4.39
N TRP A 343 0.12 -28.76 -4.32
CA TRP A 343 0.90 -29.51 -3.34
C TRP A 343 2.40 -29.56 -3.69
N LEU A 344 2.75 -29.52 -4.98
CA LEU A 344 4.13 -29.44 -5.46
C LEU A 344 4.80 -28.08 -5.20
N ASP A 345 4.02 -27.04 -4.90
CA ASP A 345 4.50 -25.67 -4.71
C ASP A 345 5.36 -25.11 -5.87
N ARG A 346 5.15 -25.63 -7.08
CA ARG A 346 6.01 -25.30 -8.23
C ARG A 346 5.49 -24.12 -9.03
N ASP A 347 4.19 -24.08 -9.28
CA ASP A 347 3.53 -23.02 -10.05
C ASP A 347 2.09 -22.78 -9.54
N LEU A 348 1.99 -21.94 -8.51
CA LEU A 348 0.72 -21.59 -7.90
C LEU A 348 -0.18 -20.79 -8.85
N VAL A 349 0.39 -20.02 -9.78
CA VAL A 349 -0.39 -19.25 -10.76
C VAL A 349 -1.06 -20.22 -11.75
N TYR A 350 -0.34 -21.23 -12.20
CA TYR A 350 -0.91 -22.27 -13.04
C TYR A 350 -1.99 -23.08 -12.31
N SER A 351 -1.75 -23.48 -11.06
CA SER A 351 -2.75 -24.17 -10.22
C SER A 351 -4.04 -23.33 -10.05
N GLN A 352 -3.89 -22.03 -9.79
CA GLN A 352 -5.01 -21.08 -9.71
C GLN A 352 -5.83 -21.06 -11.01
N SER A 353 -5.16 -20.99 -12.16
CA SER A 353 -5.83 -20.99 -13.47
C SER A 353 -6.63 -22.27 -13.73
N LEU A 354 -6.13 -23.42 -13.24
CA LEU A 354 -6.79 -24.71 -13.38
C LEU A 354 -8.04 -24.79 -12.47
N PHE A 355 -7.95 -24.36 -11.21
CA PHE A 355 -9.11 -24.27 -10.32
C PHE A 355 -10.19 -23.36 -10.89
N GLN A 356 -9.82 -22.19 -11.44
CA GLN A 356 -10.77 -21.29 -12.09
C GLN A 356 -11.45 -21.94 -13.31
N LYS A 357 -10.70 -22.67 -14.16
CA LYS A 357 -11.29 -23.43 -15.28
C LYS A 357 -12.30 -24.47 -14.80
N VAL A 358 -12.03 -25.18 -13.70
CA VAL A 358 -12.99 -26.12 -13.10
C VAL A 358 -14.28 -25.37 -12.71
N LEU A 359 -14.18 -24.20 -12.09
CA LEU A 359 -15.33 -23.40 -11.69
C LEU A 359 -16.10 -22.79 -12.88
N THR A 360 -15.46 -22.55 -14.03
CA THR A 360 -16.20 -22.17 -15.26
C THR A 360 -17.07 -23.30 -15.82
N ILE A 361 -16.65 -24.56 -15.61
CA ILE A 361 -17.40 -25.74 -16.06
C ILE A 361 -18.46 -26.12 -15.01
N ASP A 362 -18.10 -26.04 -13.73
CA ASP A 362 -18.92 -26.42 -12.58
C ASP A 362 -18.77 -25.39 -11.47
N SER A 363 -19.60 -24.36 -11.53
CA SER A 363 -19.60 -23.23 -10.59
C SER A 363 -19.81 -23.61 -9.12
N LYS A 364 -20.29 -24.81 -8.82
CA LYS A 364 -20.55 -25.29 -7.44
C LYS A 364 -19.58 -26.39 -7.02
N ASN A 365 -18.45 -26.54 -7.71
CA ASN A 365 -17.46 -27.55 -7.37
C ASN A 365 -16.72 -27.19 -6.07
N THR A 366 -17.15 -27.77 -4.95
CA THR A 366 -16.60 -27.48 -3.62
C THR A 366 -15.09 -27.71 -3.53
N GLU A 367 -14.57 -28.78 -4.14
CA GLU A 367 -13.14 -29.10 -4.14
C GLU A 367 -12.29 -28.04 -4.83
N ALA A 368 -12.74 -27.50 -5.96
CA ALA A 368 -12.07 -26.40 -6.65
C ALA A 368 -12.15 -25.09 -5.86
N MET A 369 -13.29 -24.80 -5.24
CA MET A 369 -13.46 -23.62 -4.38
C MET A 369 -12.52 -23.68 -3.17
N PHE A 370 -12.44 -24.84 -2.49
CA PHE A 370 -11.50 -25.05 -1.37
C PHE A 370 -10.04 -24.90 -1.79
N GLY A 371 -9.65 -25.47 -2.92
CA GLY A 371 -8.29 -25.37 -3.45
C GLY A 371 -7.90 -23.93 -3.74
N LEU A 372 -8.80 -23.19 -4.38
CA LEU A 372 -8.60 -21.77 -4.71
C LEU A 372 -8.60 -20.87 -3.47
N ALA A 373 -9.47 -21.13 -2.48
CA ALA A 373 -9.49 -20.37 -1.22
C ALA A 373 -8.19 -20.54 -0.42
N ASN A 374 -7.68 -21.78 -0.31
CA ASN A 374 -6.38 -22.04 0.33
C ASN A 374 -5.23 -21.36 -0.41
N LEU A 375 -5.29 -21.31 -1.75
CA LEU A 375 -4.30 -20.61 -2.57
C LEU A 375 -4.33 -19.10 -2.34
N TYR A 376 -5.52 -18.48 -2.26
CA TYR A 376 -5.66 -17.07 -1.91
C TYR A 376 -5.15 -16.75 -0.51
N LEU A 377 -5.47 -17.58 0.48
CA LEU A 377 -4.91 -17.44 1.83
C LEU A 377 -3.38 -17.52 1.83
N ARG A 378 -2.81 -18.44 1.07
CA ARG A 378 -1.36 -18.63 0.96
C ARG A 378 -0.66 -17.46 0.26
N ASN A 379 -1.30 -16.91 -0.77
CA ASN A 379 -0.85 -15.71 -1.49
C ASN A 379 -1.23 -14.40 -0.78
N ASN A 380 -1.73 -14.47 0.46
CA ASN A 380 -2.13 -13.33 1.27
C ASN A 380 -3.24 -12.44 0.65
N SER A 381 -4.04 -13.00 -0.26
CA SER A 381 -5.15 -12.36 -0.96
C SER A 381 -6.45 -12.55 -0.18
N ILE A 382 -6.57 -11.82 0.94
CA ILE A 382 -7.64 -12.06 1.95
C ILE A 382 -9.03 -11.71 1.43
N SER A 383 -9.18 -10.67 0.59
CA SER A 383 -10.47 -10.28 0.01
C SER A 383 -11.06 -11.40 -0.84
N ASP A 384 -10.24 -11.98 -1.71
CA ASP A 384 -10.66 -13.00 -2.67
C ASP A 384 -10.94 -14.33 -1.95
N ALA A 385 -10.18 -14.60 -0.87
CA ALA A 385 -10.46 -15.71 0.04
C ALA A 385 -11.80 -15.53 0.78
N GLU A 386 -12.11 -14.32 1.26
CA GLU A 386 -13.35 -14.02 2.00
C GLU A 386 -14.59 -14.17 1.11
N GLU A 387 -14.55 -13.67 -0.14
CA GLU A 387 -15.62 -13.85 -1.11
C GLU A 387 -15.87 -15.34 -1.39
N LEU A 388 -14.81 -16.09 -1.68
CA LEU A 388 -14.93 -17.51 -1.99
C LEU A 388 -15.36 -18.33 -0.77
N MET A 389 -14.94 -17.97 0.43
CA MET A 389 -15.42 -18.60 1.67
C MET A 389 -16.91 -18.37 1.89
N ASN A 390 -17.41 -17.17 1.59
CA ASN A 390 -18.85 -16.90 1.65
C ASN A 390 -19.61 -17.79 0.66
N GLU A 391 -19.10 -17.94 -0.57
CA GLU A 391 -19.71 -18.86 -1.55
C GLU A 391 -19.69 -20.32 -1.08
N ILE A 392 -18.56 -20.79 -0.52
CA ILE A 392 -18.46 -22.15 0.04
C ILE A 392 -19.47 -22.33 1.18
N SER A 393 -19.68 -21.32 2.03
CA SER A 393 -20.62 -21.40 3.15
C SER A 393 -22.08 -21.66 2.71
N PHE A 394 -22.47 -21.22 1.51
CA PHE A 394 -23.81 -21.50 0.96
C PHE A 394 -23.94 -22.93 0.42
N VAL A 395 -22.82 -23.60 0.14
CA VAL A 395 -22.79 -24.95 -0.44
C VAL A 395 -22.48 -26.01 0.61
N ASP A 396 -21.52 -25.74 1.51
CA ASP A 396 -21.01 -26.66 2.51
C ASP A 396 -20.47 -25.90 3.74
N SER A 397 -21.37 -25.61 4.69
CA SER A 397 -21.05 -24.89 5.93
C SER A 397 -20.66 -25.79 7.10
N SER A 398 -20.91 -27.10 7.01
CA SER A 398 -20.76 -28.04 8.14
C SER A 398 -19.60 -29.02 7.98
N SER A 399 -18.89 -29.04 6.86
CA SER A 399 -17.75 -29.94 6.71
C SER A 399 -16.58 -29.53 7.59
N GLN A 400 -15.85 -30.54 8.06
CA GLN A 400 -14.60 -30.36 8.81
C GLN A 400 -13.58 -29.51 8.02
N LYS A 401 -13.61 -29.63 6.68
CA LYS A 401 -12.74 -28.89 5.77
C LYS A 401 -13.07 -27.39 5.76
N PHE A 402 -14.35 -27.04 5.77
CA PHE A 402 -14.79 -25.64 5.90
C PHE A 402 -14.41 -25.04 7.25
N ILE A 403 -14.61 -25.77 8.36
CA ILE A 403 -14.23 -25.31 9.70
C ILE A 403 -12.72 -25.05 9.78
N LEU A 404 -11.91 -25.95 9.21
CA LEU A 404 -10.45 -25.78 9.17
C LEU A 404 -10.05 -24.56 8.32
N LEU A 405 -10.67 -24.39 7.13
CA LEU A 405 -10.44 -23.23 6.27
C LEU A 405 -10.84 -21.91 6.94
N GLN A 406 -11.95 -21.89 7.68
CA GLN A 406 -12.39 -20.71 8.42
C GLN A 406 -11.38 -20.35 9.51
N ARG A 407 -10.90 -21.34 10.26
CA ARG A 407 -9.87 -21.11 11.28
C ARG A 407 -8.56 -20.59 10.67
N THR A 408 -8.13 -21.13 9.52
CA THR A 408 -6.91 -20.64 8.85
C THR A 408 -7.10 -19.21 8.35
N PHE A 409 -8.25 -18.89 7.77
CA PHE A 409 -8.58 -17.53 7.36
C PHE A 409 -8.54 -16.54 8.53
N GLU A 410 -9.19 -16.84 9.65
CA GLU A 410 -9.18 -15.97 10.83
C GLU A 410 -7.76 -15.75 11.36
N ASN A 411 -6.94 -16.80 11.42
CA ASN A 411 -5.54 -16.68 11.82
C ASN A 411 -4.74 -15.78 10.88
N VAL A 412 -4.86 -15.98 9.56
CA VAL A 412 -4.14 -15.18 8.56
C VAL A 412 -4.64 -13.73 8.54
N LYS A 413 -5.94 -13.51 8.70
CA LYS A 413 -6.55 -12.17 8.81
C LYS A 413 -6.01 -11.44 10.04
N ALA A 414 -6.04 -12.07 11.22
CA ALA A 414 -5.50 -11.52 12.45
C ALA A 414 -4.00 -11.21 12.34
N GLN A 415 -3.22 -12.10 11.71
CA GLN A 415 -1.78 -11.88 11.50
C GLN A 415 -1.52 -10.70 10.55
N ASN A 416 -2.30 -10.53 9.49
CA ASN A 416 -2.20 -9.37 8.61
C ASN A 416 -2.58 -8.07 9.30
N GLU A 417 -3.65 -8.07 10.10
CA GLU A 417 -4.04 -6.91 10.89
C GLU A 417 -2.95 -6.53 11.88
N LEU A 418 -2.32 -7.52 12.54
CA LEU A 418 -1.18 -7.30 13.41
C LEU A 418 0.02 -6.70 12.66
N VAL A 419 0.37 -7.22 11.48
CA VAL A 419 1.45 -6.69 10.65
C VAL A 419 1.16 -5.25 10.20
N LYS A 420 -0.08 -4.96 9.76
CA LYS A 420 -0.50 -3.60 9.39
C LYS A 420 -0.42 -2.66 10.60
N SER A 421 -0.90 -3.10 11.75
CA SER A 421 -0.86 -2.34 13.01
C SER A 421 0.58 -2.03 13.42
N ASN A 422 1.47 -3.03 13.42
CA ASN A 422 2.88 -2.86 13.75
C ASN A 422 3.59 -1.91 12.77
N LYS A 423 3.27 -2.00 11.47
CA LYS A 423 3.80 -1.07 10.48
C LYS A 423 3.37 0.38 10.76
N ILE A 424 2.10 0.60 11.10
CA ILE A 424 1.60 1.94 11.49
C ILE A 424 2.37 2.48 12.70
N LEU A 425 2.65 1.62 13.69
CA LEU A 425 3.43 1.98 14.87
C LEU A 425 4.89 2.31 14.53
N GLU A 426 5.54 1.52 13.67
CA GLU A 426 6.90 1.78 13.19
C GLU A 426 6.98 3.10 12.40
N ASP A 427 6.02 3.35 11.51
CA ASP A 427 5.90 4.61 10.77
C ASP A 427 5.73 5.79 11.75
N ALA A 428 4.89 5.64 12.78
CA ALA A 428 4.69 6.66 13.82
C ALA A 428 6.01 6.99 14.55
N ARG A 429 6.79 5.97 14.91
CA ARG A 429 8.12 6.12 15.54
C ARG A 429 9.13 6.77 14.60
N LEU A 430 9.12 6.39 13.32
CA LEU A 430 9.99 6.99 12.31
C LEU A 430 9.66 8.47 12.07
N PHE A 431 8.38 8.83 11.97
CA PHE A 431 7.94 10.23 11.89
C PHE A 431 8.35 11.01 13.13
N SER A 432 8.23 10.42 14.33
CA SER A 432 8.69 11.01 15.58
C SER A 432 10.20 11.29 15.56
N TYR A 433 11.00 10.31 15.13
CA TYR A 433 12.46 10.43 14.98
C TYR A 433 12.86 11.53 13.99
N ARG A 434 12.13 11.65 12.87
CA ARG A 434 12.31 12.72 11.86
C ARG A 434 11.77 14.08 12.28
N LYS A 435 11.20 14.19 13.49
CA LYS A 435 10.57 15.41 14.05
C LYS A 435 9.33 15.87 13.27
N GLU A 436 8.69 14.96 12.54
CA GLU A 436 7.42 15.17 11.84
C GLU A 436 6.23 14.89 12.78
N TYR A 437 6.11 15.67 13.85
CA TYR A 437 5.26 15.33 14.99
C TYR A 437 3.76 15.21 14.66
N ASN A 438 3.23 16.05 13.76
CA ASN A 438 1.82 15.95 13.37
C ASN A 438 1.51 14.63 12.64
N SER A 439 2.41 14.18 11.78
CA SER A 439 2.31 12.88 11.10
C SER A 439 2.42 11.74 12.10
N ALA A 440 3.38 11.83 13.04
CA ALA A 440 3.55 10.86 14.11
C ALA A 440 2.29 10.72 14.97
N ILE A 441 1.71 11.84 15.44
CA ILE A 441 0.47 11.87 16.24
C ILE A 441 -0.68 11.20 15.48
N LYS A 442 -0.82 11.45 14.18
CA LYS A 442 -1.85 10.82 13.36
C LYS A 442 -1.70 9.30 13.33
N SER A 443 -0.48 8.81 13.07
CA SER A 443 -0.19 7.36 13.01
C SER A 443 -0.33 6.68 14.37
N PHE A 444 0.13 7.29 15.46
CA PHE A 444 -0.06 6.78 16.81
C PHE A 444 -1.53 6.66 17.17
N ASN A 445 -2.34 7.70 16.91
CA ASN A 445 -3.78 7.63 17.13
C ASN A 445 -4.43 6.53 16.28
N GLN A 446 -4.01 6.35 15.03
CA GLN A 446 -4.52 5.30 14.17
C GLN A 446 -4.22 3.89 14.72
N TYR A 447 -3.03 3.67 15.29
CA TYR A 447 -2.69 2.42 15.97
C TYR A 447 -3.55 2.17 17.21
N LEU A 448 -3.76 3.22 18.03
CA LEU A 448 -4.50 3.15 19.29
C LEU A 448 -6.01 2.95 19.11
N ILE A 449 -6.59 3.21 17.93
CA ILE A 449 -8.00 2.87 17.65
C ILE A 449 -8.28 1.38 17.89
N ASN A 450 -7.36 0.50 17.46
CA ASN A 450 -7.49 -0.95 17.60
C ASN A 450 -6.76 -1.50 18.84
N ASN A 451 -5.95 -0.69 19.50
CA ASN A 451 -5.12 -1.09 20.66
C ASN A 451 -5.20 -0.03 21.77
N PRO A 452 -6.41 0.31 22.28
CA PRO A 452 -6.59 1.46 23.16
C PRO A 452 -5.84 1.33 24.50
N ASP A 453 -5.68 0.09 24.99
CA ASP A 453 -5.07 -0.21 26.29
C ASP A 453 -3.53 -0.36 26.22
N ASN A 454 -2.91 -0.02 25.09
CA ASN A 454 -1.45 -0.09 24.97
C ASN A 454 -0.79 1.13 25.66
N ASN A 455 -0.61 1.02 26.98
CA ASN A 455 -0.03 2.07 27.82
C ASN A 455 1.35 2.53 27.36
N ALA A 456 2.19 1.61 26.83
CA ALA A 456 3.51 1.97 26.32
C ALA A 456 3.41 2.93 25.12
N VAL A 457 2.49 2.67 24.20
CA VAL A 457 2.27 3.54 23.03
C VAL A 457 1.57 4.85 23.43
N ASN A 458 0.67 4.82 24.41
CA ASN A 458 0.11 6.06 24.98
C ASN A 458 1.21 6.95 25.58
N LEU A 459 2.21 6.39 26.25
CA LEU A 459 3.37 7.13 26.75
C LEU A 459 4.24 7.69 25.61
N GLU A 460 4.47 6.91 24.55
CA GLU A 460 5.16 7.41 23.34
C GLU A 460 4.39 8.58 22.71
N LEU A 461 3.07 8.48 22.59
CA LEU A 461 2.21 9.54 22.08
C LEU A 461 2.26 10.80 22.97
N ALA A 462 2.25 10.65 24.30
CA ALA A 462 2.42 11.76 25.23
C ALA A 462 3.76 12.48 25.00
N ASN A 463 4.86 11.72 24.86
CA ASN A 463 6.18 12.29 24.54
C ASN A 463 6.22 13.05 23.22
N VAL A 464 5.53 12.55 22.19
CA VAL A 464 5.40 13.27 20.91
C VAL A 464 4.56 14.53 21.05
N HIS A 465 3.49 14.51 21.85
CA HIS A 465 2.73 15.72 22.16
C HIS A 465 3.57 16.78 22.87
N ILE A 466 4.44 16.37 23.81
CA ILE A 466 5.41 17.25 24.48
C ILE A 466 6.39 17.87 23.45
N ALA A 467 6.98 17.04 22.58
CA ALA A 467 7.91 17.50 21.55
C ALA A 467 7.26 18.44 20.53
N ASN A 468 5.95 18.30 20.30
CA ASN A 468 5.14 19.17 19.45
C ASN A 468 4.52 20.37 20.20
N SER A 469 4.96 20.65 21.44
CA SER A 469 4.47 21.73 22.30
C SER A 469 2.96 21.68 22.63
N ASN A 470 2.32 20.51 22.49
CA ASN A 470 0.91 20.27 22.82
C ASN A 470 0.77 19.72 24.25
N LEU A 471 1.18 20.50 25.24
CA LEU A 471 1.33 20.04 26.62
C LEU A 471 -0.01 19.61 27.26
N ASP A 472 -1.11 20.33 27.01
CA ASP A 472 -2.45 19.98 27.53
C ASP A 472 -2.91 18.59 27.09
N LYS A 473 -2.63 18.22 25.84
CA LYS A 473 -2.99 16.89 25.31
C LYS A 473 -2.15 15.79 25.95
N SER A 474 -0.86 16.07 26.19
CA SER A 474 0.01 15.16 26.93
C SER A 474 -0.45 14.95 28.37
N ILE A 475 -0.84 16.03 29.06
CA ILE A 475 -1.39 15.97 30.43
C ILE A 475 -2.63 15.08 30.47
N LYS A 476 -3.55 15.26 29.51
CA LYS A 476 -4.76 14.43 29.43
C LYS A 476 -4.44 12.93 29.27
N ILE A 477 -3.45 12.58 28.45
CA ILE A 477 -3.02 11.19 28.29
C ILE A 477 -2.48 10.63 29.62
N TYR A 478 -1.64 11.39 30.33
CA TYR A 478 -1.16 10.97 31.64
C TYR A 478 -2.29 10.85 32.68
N ASP A 479 -3.27 11.75 32.67
CA ASP A 479 -4.44 11.66 33.55
C ASP A 479 -5.29 10.41 33.25
N ASP A 480 -5.46 10.08 31.97
CA ASP A 480 -6.19 8.88 31.56
C ASP A 480 -5.44 7.59 31.98
N LEU A 481 -4.11 7.56 31.85
CA LEU A 481 -3.28 6.45 32.33
C LEU A 481 -3.37 6.29 33.86
N LEU A 482 -3.37 7.40 34.60
CA LEU A 482 -3.40 7.39 36.07
C LEU A 482 -4.78 7.07 36.66
N LYS A 483 -5.84 6.96 35.85
CA LYS A 483 -7.15 6.44 36.32
C LYS A 483 -7.10 4.94 36.58
N SER A 484 -6.28 4.20 35.83
CA SER A 484 -6.18 2.75 35.91
C SER A 484 -4.94 2.29 36.69
N THR A 485 -3.94 3.16 36.88
CA THR A 485 -2.71 2.84 37.62
C THR A 485 -2.28 3.98 38.56
N ASP A 486 -1.86 3.65 39.79
CA ASP A 486 -1.16 4.60 40.69
C ASP A 486 0.36 4.38 40.51
N ASP A 487 0.89 4.89 39.40
CA ASP A 487 2.31 4.73 39.03
C ASP A 487 3.10 6.02 39.29
N TYR A 488 4.05 5.93 40.23
CA TYR A 488 4.90 7.06 40.64
C TYR A 488 5.67 7.70 39.47
N GLU A 489 6.19 6.91 38.53
CA GLU A 489 6.95 7.44 37.40
C GLU A 489 6.03 8.18 36.42
N ILE A 490 4.83 7.66 36.17
CA ILE A 490 3.83 8.35 35.34
C ILE A 490 3.37 9.66 36.00
N GLU A 491 3.13 9.65 37.33
CA GLU A 491 2.84 10.87 38.09
C GLU A 491 3.97 11.91 37.98
N LYS A 492 5.24 11.47 38.06
CA LYS A 492 6.43 12.32 37.91
C LYS A 492 6.55 12.91 36.50
N GLN A 493 6.31 12.12 35.45
CA GLN A 493 6.32 12.62 34.07
C GLN A 493 5.22 13.66 33.85
N ARG A 494 4.00 13.43 34.37
CA ARG A 494 2.93 14.43 34.31
C ARG A 494 3.32 15.73 35.02
N ALA A 495 3.92 15.63 36.22
CA ALA A 495 4.40 16.79 36.96
C ALA A 495 5.48 17.58 36.18
N LYS A 496 6.38 16.91 35.46
CA LYS A 496 7.33 17.55 34.53
C LYS A 496 6.62 18.32 33.42
N VAL A 497 5.55 17.76 32.84
CA VAL A 497 4.78 18.46 31.81
C VAL A 497 4.07 19.70 32.38
N TYR A 498 3.51 19.64 33.59
CA TYR A 498 2.96 20.82 34.27
C TYR A 498 4.02 21.92 34.49
N LEU A 499 5.25 21.52 34.84
CA LEU A 499 6.38 22.45 34.97
C LEU A 499 6.71 23.12 33.62
N TRP A 500 6.76 22.34 32.53
CA TRP A 500 6.99 22.86 31.19
C TRP A 500 5.84 23.72 30.66
N ASN A 501 4.60 23.46 31.08
CA ASN A 501 3.41 24.25 30.69
C ASN A 501 3.34 25.62 31.39
N SER A 502 4.29 25.92 32.28
CA SER A 502 4.30 27.13 33.12
C SER A 502 3.14 27.26 34.10
N ASP A 503 2.41 26.17 34.37
CA ASP A 503 1.43 26.04 35.45
C ASP A 503 2.16 25.82 36.79
N SER A 504 2.93 26.81 37.20
CA SER A 504 3.87 26.72 38.34
C SER A 504 3.21 26.38 39.68
N SER A 505 1.91 26.65 39.83
CA SER A 505 1.14 26.30 41.03
C SER A 505 0.79 24.80 41.09
N ILE A 506 0.37 24.21 39.98
CA ILE A 506 0.02 22.79 39.87
C ILE A 506 1.30 21.95 39.93
N ALA A 507 2.34 22.34 39.19
CA ALA A 507 3.64 21.68 39.21
C ALA A 507 4.21 21.61 40.64
N LEU A 508 4.19 22.74 41.37
CA LEU A 508 4.66 22.78 42.76
C LEU A 508 3.86 21.85 43.67
N LYS A 509 2.53 21.82 43.53
CA LYS A 509 1.67 20.93 44.32
C LYS A 509 1.98 19.46 44.06
N GLU A 510 2.11 19.07 42.78
CA GLU A 510 2.42 17.68 42.40
C GLU A 510 3.83 17.27 42.85
N PHE A 511 4.85 18.10 42.63
CA PHE A 511 6.22 17.77 43.07
C PHE A 511 6.35 17.70 44.59
N ARG A 512 5.60 18.51 45.35
CA ARG A 512 5.52 18.36 46.82
C ARG A 512 4.94 17.01 47.22
N ARG A 513 3.85 16.58 46.57
CA ARG A 513 3.21 15.26 46.80
C ARG A 513 4.16 14.12 46.43
N LEU A 514 4.84 14.21 45.29
CA LEU A 514 5.82 13.22 44.83
C LEU A 514 7.02 13.11 45.77
N ASN A 515 7.55 14.25 46.25
CA ASN A 515 8.65 14.26 47.21
C ASN A 515 8.23 13.72 48.59
N GLN A 516 6.95 13.81 48.96
CA GLN A 516 6.42 13.14 50.16
C GLN A 516 6.27 11.63 49.98
N LYS A 517 5.79 11.18 48.80
CA LYS A 517 5.67 9.75 48.47
C LYS A 517 7.04 9.06 48.43
N ASN A 518 8.04 9.70 47.82
CA ASN A 518 9.40 9.17 47.73
C ASN A 518 10.45 10.26 48.01
N PRO A 519 10.83 10.48 49.28
CA PRO A 519 11.79 11.52 49.67
C PRO A 519 13.23 11.27 49.21
N ASN A 520 13.54 10.08 48.71
CA ASN A 520 14.89 9.71 48.29
C ASN A 520 15.10 9.84 46.77
N ASP A 521 14.06 10.17 45.99
CA ASP A 521 14.21 10.44 44.56
C ASP A 521 14.85 11.82 44.33
N ILE A 522 16.15 11.79 44.02
CA ILE A 522 16.98 12.97 43.76
C ILE A 522 16.42 13.79 42.58
N GLU A 523 15.87 13.14 41.56
CA GLU A 523 15.30 13.84 40.40
C GLU A 523 14.05 14.61 40.80
N THR A 524 13.17 14.00 41.60
CA THR A 524 11.98 14.65 42.13
C THR A 524 12.31 15.80 43.09
N GLU A 525 13.30 15.62 43.97
CA GLU A 525 13.77 16.69 44.87
C GLU A 525 14.36 17.87 44.06
N LEU A 526 15.09 17.59 42.97
CA LEU A 526 15.63 18.60 42.05
C LEU A 526 14.50 19.35 41.33
N LEU A 527 13.54 18.63 40.75
CA LEU A 527 12.41 19.22 40.03
C LEU A 527 11.45 19.97 40.95
N LEU A 528 11.35 19.58 42.22
CA LEU A 528 10.67 20.37 43.25
C LEU A 528 11.37 21.71 43.47
N GLY A 529 12.70 21.75 43.47
CA GLY A 529 13.47 22.99 43.44
C GLY A 529 13.15 23.85 42.20
N ASP A 530 13.11 23.23 41.00
CA ASP A 530 12.75 23.92 39.75
C ASP A 530 11.31 24.48 39.82
N ALA A 531 10.37 23.72 40.40
CA ALA A 531 8.99 24.15 40.61
C ALA A 531 8.88 25.30 41.62
N TYR A 532 9.65 25.28 42.70
CA TYR A 532 9.73 26.40 43.64
C TYR A 532 10.22 27.67 42.95
N LEU A 533 11.24 27.56 42.10
CA LEU A 533 11.81 28.68 41.36
C LEU A 533 10.79 29.29 40.39
N GLN A 534 10.12 28.46 39.59
CA GLN A 534 9.12 28.91 38.62
C GLN A 534 7.85 29.48 39.28
N ASN A 535 7.55 29.07 40.51
CA ASN A 535 6.48 29.63 41.34
C ASN A 535 6.90 30.95 42.04
N GLY A 536 8.14 31.41 41.85
CA GLY A 536 8.66 32.63 42.49
C GLY A 536 9.13 32.44 43.95
N GLN A 537 9.13 31.21 44.47
CA GLN A 537 9.60 30.87 45.81
C GLN A 537 11.11 30.61 45.82
N VAL A 538 11.87 31.64 45.44
CA VAL A 538 13.32 31.59 45.22
C VAL A 538 14.09 31.04 46.43
N GLN A 539 13.71 31.43 47.66
CA GLN A 539 14.38 30.95 48.89
C GLN A 539 14.16 29.46 49.15
N ASN A 540 12.95 28.95 48.89
CA ASN A 540 12.66 27.52 49.05
C ASN A 540 13.43 26.70 48.02
N ALA A 541 13.47 27.16 46.77
CA ALA A 541 14.26 26.53 45.72
C ALA A 541 15.75 26.51 46.05
N LYS A 542 16.28 27.63 46.58
CA LYS A 542 17.67 27.73 47.04
C LYS A 542 18.01 26.67 48.08
N ILE A 543 17.22 26.59 49.15
CA ILE A 543 17.42 25.63 50.25
C ILE A 543 17.38 24.20 49.71
N THR A 544 16.42 23.88 48.83
CA THR A 544 16.31 22.56 48.21
C THR A 544 17.57 22.22 47.40
N TYR A 545 18.06 23.13 46.55
CA TYR A 545 19.27 22.87 45.78
C TYR A 545 20.55 22.81 46.64
N GLU A 546 20.68 23.62 47.68
CA GLU A 546 21.82 23.58 48.60
C GLU A 546 21.88 22.24 49.35
N ASN A 547 20.74 21.75 49.84
CA ASN A 547 20.64 20.45 50.49
C ASN A 547 21.00 19.30 49.54
N LEU A 548 20.54 19.37 48.28
CA LEU A 548 20.92 18.42 47.25
C LEU A 548 22.42 18.48 46.91
N PHE A 549 22.99 19.69 46.88
CA PHE A 549 24.39 19.90 46.58
C PHE A 549 25.32 19.33 47.66
N LEU A 550 24.93 19.40 48.94
CA LEU A 550 25.65 18.74 50.03
C LEU A 550 25.74 17.21 49.84
N LYS A 551 24.68 16.59 49.31
CA LYS A 551 24.65 15.15 49.00
C LYS A 551 25.42 14.81 47.72
N SER A 552 25.59 15.76 46.80
CA SER A 552 26.23 15.55 45.49
C SER A 552 27.08 16.76 45.05
N PRO A 553 28.25 17.01 45.70
CA PRO A 553 29.03 18.23 45.52
C PRO A 553 29.63 18.42 44.11
N ASN A 554 29.73 17.34 43.34
CA ASN A 554 30.26 17.34 41.98
C ASN A 554 29.18 17.45 40.90
N SER A 555 27.91 17.54 41.29
CA SER A 555 26.78 17.63 40.34
C SER A 555 26.79 18.95 39.58
N HIS A 556 27.09 18.90 38.29
CA HIS A 556 27.11 20.09 37.43
C HIS A 556 25.71 20.73 37.34
N ILE A 557 24.65 19.92 37.24
CA ILE A 557 23.27 20.42 37.15
C ILE A 557 22.88 21.24 38.40
N LEU A 558 23.28 20.79 39.60
CA LEU A 558 23.01 21.52 40.84
C LEU A 558 23.81 22.82 40.92
N LYS A 559 25.06 22.83 40.46
CA LYS A 559 25.86 24.06 40.33
C LYS A 559 25.19 25.06 39.39
N THR A 560 24.68 24.60 38.25
CA THR A 560 23.93 25.44 37.30
C THR A 560 22.63 25.98 37.91
N ARG A 561 21.83 25.13 38.57
CA ARG A 561 20.57 25.53 39.22
C ARG A 561 20.79 26.53 40.36
N LEU A 562 21.81 26.31 41.19
CA LEU A 562 22.23 27.27 42.20
C LEU A 562 22.73 28.58 41.57
N GLY A 563 23.38 28.52 40.41
CA GLY A 563 23.76 29.70 39.62
C GLY A 563 22.56 30.47 39.03
N TRP A 564 21.41 29.82 38.79
CA TRP A 564 20.18 30.51 38.34
C TRP A 564 19.49 31.27 39.48
N ILE A 565 19.55 30.73 40.69
CA ILE A 565 18.89 31.27 41.89
C ILE A 565 19.77 32.28 42.62
N GLY A 566 21.07 32.00 42.59
CA GLY A 566 22.11 32.97 42.85
C GLY A 566 22.55 33.56 41.53
N GLY A 567 21.85 34.61 41.07
CA GLY A 567 22.45 35.75 40.35
C GLY A 567 23.53 36.49 41.15
N SER A 568 24.17 35.77 42.06
CA SER A 568 25.53 35.92 42.48
C SER A 568 26.14 34.50 42.33
N ASP A 569 26.84 34.20 41.25
CA ASP A 569 28.29 34.41 41.40
C ASP A 569 28.49 35.62 42.29
N LYS A 570 28.63 35.37 43.60
CA LYS A 570 29.58 36.19 44.32
C LYS A 570 30.81 36.03 43.46
N PHE A 571 31.06 37.04 42.63
CA PHE A 571 32.24 37.25 41.82
C PHE A 571 33.22 36.10 41.99
N SER A 572 33.01 34.99 41.25
CA SER A 572 33.77 33.78 41.52
C SER A 572 35.10 33.97 40.85
N PHE A 573 36.10 34.43 41.61
CA PHE A 573 37.47 34.58 41.12
C PHE A 573 38.02 33.29 40.51
N ASP A 574 37.47 32.12 40.86
CA ASP A 574 37.88 30.82 40.34
C ASP A 574 37.74 30.67 38.81
N LYS A 575 36.84 31.44 38.18
CA LYS A 575 36.65 31.45 36.71
C LYS A 575 36.88 32.83 36.10
N PHE A 576 37.41 33.77 36.88
CA PHE A 576 37.73 35.10 36.41
C PHE A 576 39.22 35.15 36.02
N PRO A 577 39.56 35.64 34.83
CA PRO A 577 38.66 35.97 33.72
C PRO A 577 38.19 34.71 32.97
N THR A 578 37.01 34.76 32.37
CA THR A 578 36.50 33.67 31.51
C THR A 578 37.27 33.62 30.18
N TYR A 579 37.71 34.78 29.71
CA TYR A 579 38.69 34.93 28.63
C TYR A 579 39.33 36.32 28.68
N ILE A 580 40.51 36.44 28.09
CA ILE A 580 41.13 37.72 27.76
C ILE A 580 41.33 37.76 26.25
N GLN A 581 40.97 38.86 25.60
CA GLN A 581 41.20 39.06 24.18
C GLN A 581 41.96 40.36 23.90
N LEU A 582 42.97 40.27 23.05
CA LEU A 582 43.63 41.42 22.44
C LEU A 582 43.19 41.54 20.99
N ILE A 583 42.71 42.72 20.60
CA ILE A 583 42.07 42.93 19.29
C ILE A 583 42.73 44.11 18.54
N PRO A 584 43.91 43.95 17.93
CA PRO A 584 44.42 44.90 16.96
C PRO A 584 43.47 45.03 15.78
N ARG A 585 43.12 46.26 15.40
CA ARG A 585 42.22 46.57 14.30
C ARG A 585 42.74 47.70 13.44
N ALA A 586 42.55 47.57 12.13
CA ALA A 586 42.86 48.56 11.13
C ALA A 586 41.65 48.75 10.22
N SER A 587 41.36 50.00 9.85
CA SER A 587 40.36 50.34 8.85
C SER A 587 40.88 51.44 7.95
N TYR A 588 40.57 51.33 6.67
CA TYR A 588 40.89 52.33 5.67
C TYR A 588 39.73 52.46 4.69
N PHE A 589 39.35 53.69 4.38
CA PHE A 589 38.31 54.06 3.44
C PHE A 589 38.83 55.19 2.55
N THR A 590 38.49 55.16 1.27
CA THR A 590 38.74 56.24 0.34
C THR A 590 37.66 56.28 -0.75
N ASP A 591 37.38 57.48 -1.26
CA ASP A 591 36.52 57.66 -2.42
C ASP A 591 37.08 58.66 -3.43
N ASN A 592 36.36 58.83 -4.54
CA ASN A 592 36.71 59.79 -5.60
C ASN A 592 36.21 61.21 -5.34
N THR A 593 35.81 61.54 -4.11
CA THR A 593 35.51 62.92 -3.66
C THR A 593 36.66 63.51 -2.83
N ASP A 594 37.85 62.90 -2.95
CA ASP A 594 39.05 63.20 -2.18
C ASP A 594 38.92 62.94 -0.67
N PHE A 595 37.89 62.21 -0.22
CA PHE A 595 37.78 61.82 1.18
C PHE A 595 38.55 60.53 1.46
N SER A 596 39.31 60.53 2.55
CA SER A 596 39.87 59.31 3.11
C SER A 596 39.78 59.26 4.63
N TYR A 597 39.54 58.08 5.15
CA TYR A 597 39.49 57.78 6.57
C TYR A 597 40.40 56.59 6.86
N SER A 598 41.34 56.76 7.78
CA SER A 598 42.17 55.66 8.29
C SER A 598 42.09 55.62 9.80
N ASN A 599 42.04 54.43 10.36
CA ASN A 599 42.08 54.23 11.81
C ASN A 599 42.78 52.92 12.14
N PHE A 600 43.74 52.97 13.06
CA PHE A 600 44.43 51.81 13.60
C PHE A 600 44.40 51.86 15.13
N GLY A 601 44.06 50.75 15.77
CA GLY A 601 43.93 50.71 17.21
C GLY A 601 44.03 49.30 17.77
N VAL A 602 43.98 49.24 19.09
CA VAL A 602 43.97 47.99 19.84
C VAL A 602 42.80 48.02 20.81
N GLY A 603 42.01 46.95 20.79
CA GLY A 603 41.01 46.64 21.79
C GLY A 603 41.54 45.60 22.78
N PHE A 604 41.00 45.63 23.99
CA PHE A 604 41.18 44.65 25.03
C PHE A 604 39.81 44.31 25.56
N ASP A 605 39.42 43.04 25.48
CA ASP A 605 38.15 42.54 26.02
C ASP A 605 38.43 41.54 27.15
N LEU A 606 37.73 41.72 28.26
CA LEU A 606 37.82 40.89 29.47
C LEU A 606 36.47 40.23 29.69
N GLY A 607 36.39 38.92 29.52
CA GLY A 607 35.27 38.13 29.97
C GLY A 607 35.23 38.12 31.50
N ALA A 608 34.39 38.99 32.10
CA ALA A 608 34.26 39.09 33.55
C ALA A 608 33.45 37.90 34.10
N THR A 609 32.46 37.45 33.33
CA THR A 609 31.64 36.25 33.58
C THR A 609 31.26 35.61 32.24
N ASP A 610 30.52 34.50 32.27
CA ASP A 610 29.98 33.87 31.06
C ASP A 610 28.90 34.73 30.36
N PHE A 611 28.39 35.76 31.04
CA PHE A 611 27.35 36.65 30.53
C PHE A 611 27.78 38.11 30.36
N LEU A 612 28.89 38.54 30.96
CA LEU A 612 29.36 39.92 30.94
C LEU A 612 30.81 39.98 30.47
N ALA A 613 31.08 40.77 29.43
CA ALA A 613 32.42 41.15 29.04
C ALA A 613 32.58 42.68 29.10
N LEU A 614 33.74 43.13 29.54
CA LEU A 614 34.10 44.53 29.61
C LEU A 614 35.29 44.77 28.68
N GLY A 615 35.19 45.78 27.83
CA GLY A 615 36.24 46.12 26.88
C GLY A 615 36.76 47.53 27.04
N LEU A 616 38.01 47.73 26.64
CA LEU A 616 38.65 49.02 26.50
C LEU A 616 39.34 49.04 25.15
N SER A 617 39.20 50.13 24.40
CA SER A 617 39.87 50.26 23.12
C SER A 617 40.38 51.67 22.88
N GLY A 618 41.59 51.73 22.32
CA GLY A 618 42.25 52.96 21.92
C GLY A 618 42.59 52.86 20.43
N SER A 619 42.34 53.92 19.69
CA SER A 619 42.65 53.96 18.27
C SER A 619 43.10 55.35 17.84
N ARG A 620 43.96 55.41 16.83
CA ARG A 620 44.46 56.64 16.23
C ARG A 620 44.19 56.59 14.74
N GLY A 621 43.71 57.71 14.22
CA GLY A 621 43.36 57.80 12.82
C GLY A 621 43.54 59.18 12.23
N LYS A 622 43.14 59.27 10.97
CA LYS A 622 43.20 60.48 10.16
C LYS A 622 41.97 60.54 9.24
N LEU A 623 41.34 61.70 9.21
CA LEU A 623 40.39 62.12 8.19
C LEU A 623 41.15 63.04 7.23
N SER A 624 41.03 62.83 5.93
CA SER A 624 41.68 63.68 4.92
C SER A 624 40.68 64.07 3.83
N SER A 625 40.87 65.26 3.29
CA SER A 625 40.22 65.83 2.10
C SER A 625 41.32 66.32 1.13
N ALA A 626 40.96 66.87 -0.03
CA ALA A 626 41.93 67.49 -0.94
C ALA A 626 42.81 68.57 -0.28
N ASP A 627 42.21 69.38 0.60
CA ASP A 627 42.87 70.55 1.18
C ASP A 627 43.25 70.40 2.66
N ASN A 628 42.65 69.44 3.38
CA ASN A 628 42.73 69.37 4.84
C ASN A 628 42.98 67.96 5.36
N ASP A 629 43.77 67.88 6.42
CA ASP A 629 44.11 66.67 7.15
C ASP A 629 43.81 66.85 8.65
N LEU A 630 42.94 66.01 9.21
CA LEU A 630 42.59 66.03 10.62
C LEU A 630 42.91 64.70 11.28
N ARG A 631 43.90 64.70 12.18
CA ARG A 631 44.25 63.53 13.01
C ARG A 631 43.32 63.47 14.22
N PHE A 632 43.01 62.25 14.64
CA PHE A 632 42.23 62.02 15.85
C PHE A 632 42.77 60.82 16.64
N ASN A 633 42.50 60.83 17.94
CA ASN A 633 42.62 59.67 18.83
C ASN A 633 41.25 59.38 19.41
N GLN A 634 40.85 58.12 19.47
CA GLN A 634 39.56 57.72 20.01
C GLN A 634 39.78 56.68 21.12
N ILE A 635 39.15 56.90 22.26
CA ILE A 635 39.17 56.00 23.41
C ILE A 635 37.73 55.62 23.72
N LYS A 636 37.45 54.32 23.80
CA LYS A 636 36.11 53.78 24.10
C LYS A 636 36.21 52.71 25.18
N GLY A 637 35.31 52.77 26.16
CA GLY A 637 34.98 51.62 27.00
C GLY A 637 33.74 50.94 26.45
N SER A 638 33.73 49.61 26.48
CA SER A 638 32.62 48.79 26.00
C SER A 638 32.17 47.80 27.07
N ALA A 639 30.90 47.43 27.00
CA ALA A 639 30.33 46.35 27.77
C ALA A 639 29.47 45.50 26.84
N PHE A 640 29.61 44.18 26.95
CA PHE A 640 28.78 43.19 26.28
C PHE A 640 28.05 42.36 27.33
N VAL A 641 26.75 42.17 27.14
CA VAL A 641 25.88 41.42 28.03
C VAL A 641 25.11 40.37 27.23
N LYS A 642 25.29 39.09 27.58
CA LYS A 642 24.50 37.97 27.08
C LYS A 642 23.33 37.75 28.04
N PHE A 643 22.13 38.18 27.66
CA PHE A 643 20.93 37.98 28.50
C PHE A 643 20.48 36.52 28.49
N ASN A 644 20.59 35.85 27.34
CA ASN A 644 20.37 34.41 27.16
C ASN A 644 21.04 33.94 25.84
N GLU A 645 20.81 32.69 25.43
CA GLU A 645 21.38 32.13 24.18
C GLU A 645 20.92 32.80 22.88
N THR A 646 19.82 33.56 22.91
CA THR A 646 19.22 34.21 21.74
C THR A 646 19.41 35.73 21.77
N PHE A 647 19.43 36.35 22.95
CA PHE A 647 19.46 37.79 23.14
C PHE A 647 20.76 38.25 23.79
N SER A 648 21.40 39.23 23.15
CA SER A 648 22.59 39.91 23.66
C SER A 648 22.49 41.41 23.43
N GLY A 649 23.26 42.17 24.21
CA GLY A 649 23.41 43.60 24.04
C GLY A 649 24.87 43.99 24.13
N SER A 650 25.26 45.02 23.41
CA SER A 650 26.55 45.69 23.58
C SER A 650 26.36 47.19 23.65
N GLY A 651 27.23 47.84 24.42
CA GLY A 651 27.29 49.29 24.52
C GLY A 651 28.74 49.74 24.59
N SER A 652 29.10 50.74 23.79
CA SER A 652 30.39 51.40 23.83
C SER A 652 30.19 52.89 24.06
N PHE A 653 30.96 53.47 24.97
CA PHE A 653 30.96 54.89 25.30
C PHE A 653 32.39 55.40 25.29
N GLY A 654 32.60 56.58 24.71
CA GLY A 654 33.94 57.11 24.58
C GLY A 654 34.01 58.55 24.12
N GLN A 655 35.23 58.96 23.81
CA GLN A 655 35.53 60.29 23.32
C GLN A 655 36.54 60.21 22.17
N THR A 656 36.29 61.02 21.15
CA THR A 656 37.22 61.30 20.06
C THR A 656 37.90 62.63 20.34
N TYR A 657 39.22 62.65 20.32
CA TYR A 657 40.08 63.81 20.50
C TYR A 657 40.70 64.17 19.16
N PHE A 658 40.35 65.32 18.62
CA PHE A 658 40.91 65.81 17.36
C PHE A 658 42.17 66.66 17.62
N ALA A 659 43.05 66.74 16.63
CA ALA A 659 44.31 67.50 16.75
C ALA A 659 44.12 69.03 16.86
N ASN A 660 42.91 69.53 16.61
CA ASN A 660 42.51 70.93 16.77
C ASN A 660 41.86 71.22 18.15
N ASP A 661 42.15 70.39 19.15
CA ASP A 661 41.64 70.44 20.53
C ASP A 661 40.12 70.27 20.70
N LEU A 662 39.38 69.93 19.64
CA LEU A 662 37.97 69.58 19.73
C LEU A 662 37.78 68.14 20.24
N LYS A 663 36.68 67.93 20.97
CA LYS A 663 36.33 66.66 21.59
C LYS A 663 34.89 66.32 21.27
N GLU A 664 34.65 65.09 20.80
CA GLU A 664 33.31 64.61 20.51
C GLU A 664 33.02 63.29 21.22
N SER A 665 31.82 63.18 21.79
CA SER A 665 31.38 61.95 22.43
C SER A 665 31.05 60.89 21.38
N VAL A 666 31.31 59.62 21.71
CA VAL A 666 30.97 58.48 20.87
C VAL A 666 30.15 57.51 21.69
N ILE A 667 28.99 57.13 21.17
CA ILE A 667 28.09 56.15 21.79
C ILE A 667 27.69 55.15 20.72
N GLU A 668 27.87 53.87 20.99
CA GLU A 668 27.45 52.78 20.12
C GLU A 668 26.64 51.80 20.98
N LEU A 669 25.37 51.61 20.70
CA LEU A 669 24.52 50.64 21.38
C LEU A 669 24.01 49.65 20.35
N SER A 670 23.99 48.37 20.72
CA SER A 670 23.34 47.34 19.94
C SER A 670 22.58 46.36 20.84
N LEU A 671 21.42 45.92 20.37
CA LEU A 671 20.63 44.84 20.94
C LEU A 671 20.39 43.82 19.83
N THR A 672 20.89 42.60 20.00
CA THR A 672 20.82 41.56 18.98
C THR A 672 19.99 40.38 19.50
N SER A 673 19.06 39.93 18.66
CA SER A 673 18.29 38.70 18.83
C SER A 673 18.61 37.79 17.65
N GLN A 674 19.24 36.66 17.91
CA GLN A 674 19.68 35.75 16.85
C GLN A 674 19.43 34.29 17.20
N LYS A 675 19.09 33.51 16.17
CA LYS A 675 19.07 32.07 16.21
C LYS A 675 19.77 31.54 14.97
N LYS A 676 20.83 30.76 15.19
CA LYS A 676 21.69 30.21 14.12
C LYS A 676 20.84 29.61 12.99
N ASN A 677 21.11 30.03 11.77
CA ASN A 677 20.44 29.60 10.52
C ASN A 677 18.91 29.87 10.45
N VAL A 678 18.34 30.67 11.35
CA VAL A 678 16.90 31.00 11.32
C VAL A 678 16.69 32.50 11.18
N PHE A 679 17.21 33.29 12.11
CA PHE A 679 17.03 34.74 12.07
C PHE A 679 18.17 35.47 12.77
N ASN A 680 18.38 36.72 12.37
CA ASN A 680 19.26 37.67 13.04
C ASN A 680 18.61 39.06 12.98
N PHE A 681 18.24 39.62 14.13
CA PHE A 681 17.68 40.95 14.27
C PHE A 681 18.56 41.77 15.19
N THR A 682 19.00 42.94 14.74
CA THR A 682 19.77 43.88 15.53
C THR A 682 19.09 45.24 15.53
N ALA A 683 18.88 45.79 16.72
CA ALA A 683 18.59 47.21 16.91
C ALA A 683 19.89 47.93 17.26
N PHE A 684 20.17 49.06 16.63
CA PHE A 684 21.40 49.81 16.86
C PHE A 684 21.13 51.30 17.08
N LEU A 685 22.02 51.96 17.83
CA LEU A 685 22.09 53.41 17.96
C LEU A 685 23.56 53.83 17.99
N ASN A 686 23.95 54.66 17.05
CA ASN A 686 25.29 55.21 16.93
C ASN A 686 25.22 56.74 17.01
N TYR A 687 25.88 57.32 17.99
CA TYR A 687 26.14 58.74 18.07
C TYR A 687 27.64 58.97 17.92
N SER A 688 28.04 59.79 16.95
CA SER A 688 29.43 60.13 16.73
C SER A 688 29.52 61.43 15.94
N ASP A 689 30.75 61.89 15.73
CA ASP A 689 31.03 62.92 14.75
C ASP A 689 30.56 62.46 13.35
N ALA A 690 29.86 63.35 12.66
CA ALA A 690 29.20 63.08 11.39
C ALA A 690 30.16 62.64 10.29
N ALA A 691 31.45 63.01 10.35
CA ALA A 691 32.44 62.57 9.36
C ALA A 691 32.67 61.04 9.38
N PHE A 692 32.46 60.38 10.52
CA PHE A 692 32.58 58.92 10.65
C PHE A 692 31.35 58.16 10.16
N ILE A 693 30.21 58.85 9.99
CA ILE A 693 28.94 58.25 9.56
C ILE A 693 28.64 58.58 8.09
N LEU A 694 28.91 59.83 7.68
CA LEU A 694 28.51 60.36 6.37
C LEU A 694 29.62 60.33 5.31
N TYR A 695 30.88 60.10 5.70
CA TYR A 695 32.02 59.98 4.80
C TYR A 695 32.11 61.13 3.77
N SER A 696 32.30 62.37 4.26
CA SER A 696 32.32 63.57 3.41
C SER A 696 33.61 64.38 3.59
N PRO A 697 34.24 64.85 2.49
CA PRO A 697 35.44 65.69 2.53
C PRO A 697 35.19 67.04 3.20
N PHE A 698 33.99 67.61 3.03
CA PHE A 698 33.64 68.90 3.62
C PHE A 698 33.44 68.82 5.14
N LEU A 699 33.21 67.62 5.67
CA LEU A 699 33.13 67.46 7.11
C LEU A 699 34.50 67.47 7.77
N VAL A 700 35.62 67.21 7.07
CA VAL A 700 36.96 67.06 7.70
C VAL A 700 37.31 68.19 8.69
N ASN A 701 37.01 69.46 8.35
CA ASN A 701 37.19 70.61 9.25
C ASN A 701 35.87 71.22 9.76
N THR A 702 34.72 70.71 9.34
CA THR A 702 33.40 71.16 9.80
C THR A 702 32.79 70.10 10.70
N ARG A 703 32.72 70.40 11.99
CA ARG A 703 32.23 69.44 12.98
C ARG A 703 30.72 69.52 13.09
N LEU A 704 30.09 68.39 12.83
CA LEU A 704 28.68 68.12 13.07
C LEU A 704 28.61 66.79 13.80
N ASN A 705 27.58 66.61 14.61
CA ASN A 705 27.30 65.34 15.27
C ASN A 705 26.11 64.67 14.61
N ALA A 706 26.12 63.34 14.56
CA ALA A 706 25.06 62.56 13.94
C ALA A 706 24.60 61.42 14.85
N TYR A 707 23.28 61.34 15.05
CA TYR A 707 22.60 60.18 15.58
C TYR A 707 22.14 59.31 14.41
N HIS A 708 22.52 58.04 14.43
CA HIS A 708 22.08 57.04 13.48
C HIS A 708 21.58 55.81 14.24
N PHE A 709 20.27 55.61 14.25
CA PHE A 709 19.66 54.47 14.93
C PHE A 709 18.72 53.73 13.99
N GLY A 710 18.47 52.47 14.27
CA GLY A 710 17.68 51.66 13.35
C GLY A 710 17.57 50.20 13.73
N LEU A 711 17.03 49.45 12.79
CA LEU A 711 16.79 48.02 12.86
C LEU A 711 17.35 47.38 11.60
N ASN A 712 18.13 46.32 11.74
CA ASN A 712 18.49 45.42 10.66
C ASN A 712 18.04 44.01 11.01
N GLY A 713 17.51 43.29 10.03
CA GLY A 713 16.91 41.99 10.24
C GLY A 713 17.12 41.07 9.06
N GLU A 714 17.30 39.78 9.33
CA GLU A 714 17.27 38.71 8.36
C GLU A 714 16.46 37.54 8.93
N TYR A 715 15.64 36.93 8.08
CA TYR A 715 14.90 35.71 8.38
C TYR A 715 15.03 34.72 7.22
N LYS A 716 15.48 33.51 7.54
CA LYS A 716 15.60 32.38 6.61
C LYS A 716 14.44 31.41 6.83
N PHE A 717 13.57 31.30 5.84
CA PHE A 717 12.43 30.39 5.85
C PHE A 717 12.86 28.96 5.52
N LYS A 718 12.07 27.96 5.97
CA LYS A 718 12.33 26.53 5.70
C LYS A 718 12.32 26.15 4.22
N ASN A 719 11.66 26.93 3.37
CA ASN A 719 11.61 26.74 1.91
C ASN A 719 12.77 27.43 1.16
N SER A 720 13.85 27.76 1.88
CA SER A 720 15.02 28.48 1.37
C SER A 720 14.77 29.93 0.94
N LEU A 721 13.59 30.50 1.21
CA LEU A 721 13.36 31.94 1.03
C LEU A 721 14.13 32.73 2.11
N VAL A 722 14.74 33.84 1.73
CA VAL A 722 15.41 34.77 2.64
C VAL A 722 14.77 36.13 2.50
N VAL A 723 14.36 36.72 3.61
CA VAL A 723 13.92 38.11 3.68
C VAL A 723 14.86 38.83 4.63
N SER A 724 15.47 39.91 4.16
CA SER A 724 16.28 40.77 5.00
C SER A 724 15.98 42.24 4.72
N GLY A 725 16.29 43.09 5.69
CA GLY A 725 16.04 44.50 5.55
C GLY A 725 16.75 45.33 6.59
N LYS A 726 16.84 46.63 6.30
CA LYS A 726 17.42 47.63 7.18
C LYS A 726 16.55 48.87 7.15
N TYR A 727 16.16 49.34 8.32
CA TYR A 727 15.63 50.68 8.53
C TYR A 727 16.65 51.46 9.35
N GLY A 728 16.94 52.69 8.96
CA GLY A 728 17.79 53.60 9.70
C GLY A 728 17.22 55.01 9.68
N TYR A 729 17.24 55.68 10.82
CA TYR A 729 16.97 57.10 10.95
C TYR A 729 18.27 57.82 11.27
N LEU A 730 18.56 58.86 10.49
CA LEU A 730 19.72 59.72 10.64
C LEU A 730 19.24 61.10 11.08
N ASP A 731 19.89 61.66 12.09
CA ASP A 731 19.66 63.03 12.59
C ASP A 731 20.99 63.71 12.80
N VAL A 732 21.20 64.83 12.11
CA VAL A 732 22.45 65.57 12.07
C VAL A 732 22.25 66.92 12.76
N SER A 733 23.27 67.38 13.49
CA SER A 733 23.21 68.60 14.29
C SER A 733 23.01 69.90 13.49
N ASP A 734 22.96 69.84 12.16
CA ASP A 734 22.60 70.94 11.26
C ASP A 734 21.07 71.02 10.99
N ASN A 735 20.26 70.33 11.79
CA ASN A 735 18.78 70.19 11.66
C ASN A 735 18.32 69.41 10.42
N ASN A 736 19.22 68.66 9.79
CA ASN A 736 18.85 67.72 8.74
C ASN A 736 18.60 66.33 9.32
N SER A 737 17.52 65.69 8.87
CA SER A 737 17.20 64.33 9.27
C SER A 737 16.64 63.52 8.11
N GLY A 738 16.78 62.21 8.17
CA GLY A 738 16.52 61.35 7.03
C GLY A 738 16.28 59.90 7.37
N ASN A 739 15.74 59.17 6.41
CA ASN A 739 15.41 57.76 6.52
C ASN A 739 16.16 56.96 5.47
N LEU A 740 16.70 55.82 5.89
CA LEU A 740 17.24 54.76 5.07
C LEU A 740 16.33 53.55 5.19
N PHE A 741 15.89 53.02 4.06
CA PHE A 741 15.14 51.78 3.98
C PHE A 741 15.75 50.86 2.93
N VAL A 742 16.09 49.64 3.34
CA VAL A 742 16.59 48.59 2.46
C VAL A 742 15.70 47.37 2.66
N ALA A 743 15.17 46.82 1.58
CA ALA A 743 14.41 45.58 1.59
C ALA A 743 15.02 44.61 0.58
N ARG A 744 15.35 43.42 1.05
CA ARG A 744 15.88 42.32 0.25
C ARG A 744 14.96 41.12 0.33
N ILE A 745 14.67 40.54 -0.82
CA ILE A 745 14.05 39.23 -0.95
C ILE A 745 14.94 38.37 -1.83
N GLY A 746 15.29 37.18 -1.35
CA GLY A 746 16.18 36.28 -2.05
C GLY A 746 15.86 34.83 -1.76
N LYS A 747 16.62 33.94 -2.38
CA LYS A 747 16.51 32.50 -2.18
C LYS A 747 17.92 31.92 -2.00
N VAL A 748 18.04 30.97 -1.09
CA VAL A 748 19.22 30.12 -0.97
C VAL A 748 19.15 29.04 -2.05
N PHE A 749 20.12 29.03 -2.94
CA PHE A 749 20.37 28.03 -3.98
C PHE A 749 21.25 26.91 -3.39
N GLU A 750 21.88 26.04 -4.20
CA GLU A 750 22.76 24.96 -3.68
C GLU A 750 23.65 25.46 -2.53
N SER A 751 23.68 24.68 -1.43
CA SER A 751 24.05 24.93 -0.01
C SER A 751 24.58 26.29 0.49
N ASP A 752 25.18 27.11 -0.35
CA ASP A 752 26.08 28.20 0.00
C ASP A 752 25.90 29.50 -0.83
N LEU A 753 25.05 29.52 -1.86
CA LEU A 753 24.74 30.72 -2.66
C LEU A 753 23.35 31.28 -2.34
N THR A 754 23.26 32.55 -1.94
CA THR A 754 21.99 33.27 -1.78
C THR A 754 21.92 34.42 -2.78
N ALA A 755 20.86 34.49 -3.57
CA ALA A 755 20.69 35.59 -4.52
C ALA A 755 19.25 36.09 -4.56
N GLY A 756 19.07 37.35 -4.94
CA GLY A 756 17.77 37.99 -4.89
C GLY A 756 17.72 39.40 -5.41
N TYR A 757 16.65 40.09 -5.04
CA TYR A 757 16.37 41.46 -5.39
C TYR A 757 16.47 42.36 -4.15
N GLU A 758 17.01 43.56 -4.32
CA GLU A 758 17.12 44.62 -3.32
C GLU A 758 16.40 45.88 -3.82
N TYR A 759 15.56 46.44 -2.97
CA TYR A 759 15.09 47.81 -3.06
C TYR A 759 15.80 48.65 -1.99
N TYR A 760 16.44 49.74 -2.41
CA TYR A 760 17.13 50.68 -1.54
C TYR A 760 16.50 52.06 -1.70
N PHE A 761 16.18 52.69 -0.58
CA PHE A 761 15.63 54.05 -0.50
C PHE A 761 16.38 54.85 0.56
N TYR A 762 16.82 56.05 0.22
CA TYR A 762 17.48 56.97 1.14
C TYR A 762 17.02 58.40 0.86
N SER A 763 16.58 59.10 1.90
CA SER A 763 16.18 60.50 1.76
C SER A 763 16.51 61.29 3.02
N LEU A 764 17.08 62.47 2.81
CA LEU A 764 17.22 63.52 3.82
C LEU A 764 16.20 64.63 3.57
N LYS A 765 15.87 65.37 4.63
CA LYS A 765 14.88 66.45 4.61
C LYS A 765 15.36 67.64 3.77
N ASP A 766 16.61 68.04 3.98
CA ASP A 766 17.21 69.23 3.38
C ASP A 766 18.45 68.85 2.56
N GLU A 767 18.66 69.53 1.43
CA GLU A 767 19.88 69.40 0.62
C GLU A 767 20.97 70.31 1.19
N THR A 768 22.17 69.77 1.37
CA THR A 768 23.34 70.50 1.87
C THR A 768 24.58 70.17 1.06
N GLN A 769 25.51 71.12 0.97
CA GLN A 769 26.81 70.92 0.33
C GLN A 769 27.80 70.21 1.26
N LEU A 770 27.49 70.07 2.55
CA LEU A 770 28.43 69.51 3.53
C LEU A 770 28.57 67.98 3.44
N TYR A 771 27.56 67.28 2.92
CA TYR A 771 27.58 65.82 2.76
C TYR A 771 26.49 65.39 1.77
N TRP A 772 26.58 64.15 1.30
CA TRP A 772 25.60 63.60 0.37
C TRP A 772 24.21 63.49 1.03
N SER A 773 23.30 64.35 0.57
CA SER A 773 21.98 64.58 1.16
C SER A 773 20.87 64.53 0.10
N PRO A 774 20.63 63.37 -0.52
CA PRO A 774 19.67 63.28 -1.61
C PRO A 774 18.23 63.34 -1.10
N LYS A 775 17.32 63.76 -1.99
CA LYS A 775 15.87 63.64 -1.80
C LYS A 775 15.34 62.46 -2.57
N ASN A 776 14.68 61.53 -1.88
CA ASN A 776 14.06 60.34 -2.44
C ASN A 776 14.98 59.48 -3.31
N PHE A 777 16.26 59.32 -2.96
CA PHE A 777 17.16 58.47 -3.73
C PHE A 777 16.70 57.01 -3.65
N GLU A 778 16.50 56.38 -4.80
CA GLU A 778 16.10 54.99 -4.88
C GLU A 778 17.00 54.20 -5.83
N SER A 779 17.17 52.92 -5.55
CA SER A 779 17.82 52.00 -6.47
C SER A 779 17.27 50.59 -6.38
N HIS A 780 17.35 49.90 -7.50
CA HIS A 780 16.82 48.56 -7.72
C HIS A 780 17.96 47.65 -8.14
N SER A 781 18.32 46.67 -7.32
CA SER A 781 19.50 45.84 -7.55
C SER A 781 19.20 44.35 -7.51
N ILE A 782 19.95 43.59 -8.29
CA ILE A 782 20.11 42.15 -8.09
C ILE A 782 21.36 41.96 -7.24
N TRP A 783 21.25 41.16 -6.19
CA TRP A 783 22.36 40.86 -5.28
C TRP A 783 22.61 39.35 -5.21
N ALA A 784 23.85 38.98 -4.90
CA ALA A 784 24.26 37.62 -4.64
C ALA A 784 25.34 37.59 -3.57
N ASP A 785 25.16 36.72 -2.58
CA ASP A 785 26.09 36.44 -1.50
C ASP A 785 26.45 34.94 -1.58
N TRP A 786 27.74 34.64 -1.67
CA TRP A 786 28.26 33.29 -1.85
C TRP A 786 29.30 32.97 -0.79
N ASN A 787 29.02 31.94 -0.01
CA ASN A 787 30.00 31.32 0.86
C ASN A 787 30.86 30.35 0.02
N LEU A 788 32.04 30.79 -0.42
CA LEU A 788 32.90 30.02 -1.33
C LEU A 788 33.57 28.85 -0.63
N TYR A 789 33.87 29.00 0.67
CA TYR A 789 34.51 27.99 1.47
C TYR A 789 34.20 28.20 2.94
N ASN A 790 33.84 27.14 3.64
CA ASN A 790 33.48 27.19 5.06
C ASN A 790 33.86 25.87 5.74
N ASP A 791 34.93 25.90 6.53
CA ASP A 791 35.31 24.84 7.47
C ASP A 791 35.50 25.39 8.89
N ASP A 792 36.01 24.55 9.80
CA ASP A 792 36.19 24.93 11.20
C ASP A 792 37.22 26.05 11.40
N THR A 793 38.13 26.26 10.44
CA THR A 793 39.28 27.18 10.56
C THR A 793 39.30 28.31 9.53
N PHE A 794 38.60 28.19 8.41
CA PHE A 794 38.62 29.13 7.32
C PHE A 794 37.23 29.31 6.73
N ASN A 795 36.79 30.56 6.68
CA ASN A 795 35.51 30.97 6.12
C ASN A 795 35.76 32.11 5.12
N PHE A 796 35.40 31.88 3.86
CA PHE A 796 35.59 32.84 2.78
C PHE A 796 34.27 33.13 2.08
N ASN A 797 33.79 34.36 2.26
CA ASN A 797 32.54 34.84 1.67
C ASN A 797 32.83 35.94 0.67
N ILE A 798 32.17 35.88 -0.49
CA ILE A 798 32.10 36.98 -1.44
C ILE A 798 30.65 37.37 -1.64
N GLY A 799 30.41 38.61 -1.99
CA GLY A 799 29.07 39.03 -2.36
C GLY A 799 29.09 40.36 -3.08
N GLY A 800 27.93 40.75 -3.57
CA GLY A 800 27.82 41.97 -4.33
C GLY A 800 26.43 42.20 -4.91
N LYS A 801 26.29 43.35 -5.55
CA LYS A 801 25.06 43.72 -6.24
C LYS A 801 25.33 44.55 -7.48
N ILE A 802 24.45 44.43 -8.45
CA ILE A 802 24.41 45.29 -9.64
C ILE A 802 22.96 45.77 -9.78
N GLY A 803 22.78 47.07 -9.99
CA GLY A 803 21.46 47.67 -10.01
C GLY A 803 21.37 48.95 -10.80
N LEU A 804 20.16 49.47 -10.90
CA LEU A 804 19.83 50.70 -11.59
C LEU A 804 19.37 51.76 -10.59
N ILE A 805 19.82 52.99 -10.82
CA ILE A 805 19.34 54.21 -10.15
C ILE A 805 18.43 54.92 -11.16
N PRO A 806 17.09 54.79 -11.04
CA PRO A 806 16.15 55.25 -12.07
C PRO A 806 16.22 56.76 -12.35
N GLN A 807 16.54 57.56 -11.33
CA GLN A 807 16.56 59.02 -11.43
C GLN A 807 17.66 59.56 -12.36
N ASN A 808 18.71 58.77 -12.61
CA ASN A 808 19.92 59.24 -13.28
C ASN A 808 20.45 58.28 -14.35
N ASP A 809 19.66 57.28 -14.74
CA ASP A 809 20.05 56.23 -15.71
C ASP A 809 21.45 55.64 -15.40
N PHE A 810 21.75 55.43 -14.12
CA PHE A 810 23.07 55.01 -13.66
C PHE A 810 23.07 53.55 -13.19
N ILE A 811 24.08 52.79 -13.63
CA ILE A 811 24.31 51.41 -13.17
C ILE A 811 25.19 51.45 -11.91
N LEU A 812 24.62 51.07 -10.77
CA LEU A 812 25.38 50.88 -9.54
C LEU A 812 25.97 49.46 -9.50
N SER A 813 27.13 49.33 -8.87
CA SER A 813 27.77 48.04 -8.63
C SER A 813 28.47 48.05 -7.28
N GLU A 814 28.37 46.97 -6.52
CA GLU A 814 29.07 46.79 -5.25
C GLU A 814 29.62 45.37 -5.19
N PHE A 815 30.83 45.23 -4.68
CA PHE A 815 31.48 43.95 -4.43
C PHE A 815 32.12 43.98 -3.05
N TYR A 816 31.99 42.88 -2.31
CA TYR A 816 32.70 42.67 -1.07
C TYR A 816 33.28 41.26 -1.00
N ALA A 817 34.37 41.13 -0.25
CA ALA A 817 34.97 39.86 0.12
C ALA A 817 35.31 39.90 1.60
N SER A 818 35.03 38.82 2.32
CA SER A 818 35.38 38.67 3.74
C SER A 818 36.01 37.32 4.02
N ILE A 819 37.09 37.34 4.78
CA ILE A 819 37.85 36.17 5.19
C ILE A 819 37.87 36.15 6.71
N ASP A 820 37.43 35.04 7.30
CA ASP A 820 37.74 34.68 8.68
C ASP A 820 38.72 33.49 8.63
N TYR A 821 39.88 33.62 9.25
CA TYR A 821 40.93 32.59 9.25
C TYR A 821 41.50 32.41 10.65
N GLU A 822 41.30 31.23 11.23
CA GLU A 822 41.93 30.80 12.47
C GLU A 822 43.38 30.39 12.17
N ILE A 823 44.32 31.28 12.48
CA ILE A 823 45.75 31.10 12.18
C ILE A 823 46.35 30.00 13.07
N ILE A 824 45.98 30.02 14.35
CA ILE A 824 46.28 29.03 15.39
C ILE A 824 45.11 29.01 16.36
N GLU A 825 45.04 27.98 17.21
CA GLU A 825 44.09 27.90 18.32
C GLU A 825 44.16 29.20 19.14
N ASN A 826 43.03 29.92 19.23
CA ASN A 826 42.86 31.24 19.86
C ASN A 826 43.38 32.47 19.09
N LEU A 827 43.71 32.38 17.79
CA LEU A 827 44.10 33.54 16.96
C LEU A 827 43.29 33.60 15.66
N LEU A 828 42.29 34.47 15.62
CA LEU A 828 41.39 34.64 14.47
C LEU A 828 41.70 35.94 13.71
N LEU A 829 42.03 35.83 12.44
CA LEU A 829 42.12 36.97 11.51
C LEU A 829 40.78 37.16 10.81
N GLN A 830 40.18 38.34 10.96
CA GLN A 830 39.00 38.75 10.21
C GLN A 830 39.36 39.90 9.29
N THR A 831 39.03 39.76 8.01
CA THR A 831 39.23 40.83 7.03
C THR A 831 37.99 41.02 6.18
N ARG A 832 37.70 42.27 5.82
CA ARG A 832 36.63 42.63 4.91
C ARG A 832 37.09 43.71 3.95
N PHE A 833 36.97 43.43 2.67
CA PHE A 833 37.18 44.37 1.58
C PHE A 833 35.84 44.71 0.94
N THR A 834 35.64 45.95 0.54
CA THR A 834 34.44 46.39 -0.19
C THR A 834 34.84 47.46 -1.19
N THR A 835 34.33 47.34 -2.42
CA THR A 835 34.49 48.32 -3.50
C THR A 835 33.15 48.53 -4.17
N GLY A 836 32.88 49.74 -4.61
CA GLY A 836 31.61 50.03 -5.26
C GLY A 836 31.62 51.29 -6.11
N SER A 837 30.64 51.35 -7.00
CA SER A 837 30.31 52.46 -7.87
C SER A 837 28.82 52.77 -7.72
N SER A 838 28.49 54.04 -7.50
CA SER A 838 27.13 54.55 -7.33
C SER A 838 27.05 55.96 -7.92
N PHE A 839 25.97 56.68 -7.64
CA PHE A 839 25.75 58.04 -8.09
C PHE A 839 25.47 58.96 -6.90
N ARG A 840 26.28 60.00 -6.72
CA ARG A 840 26.12 60.98 -5.63
C ARG A 840 26.29 62.39 -6.18
N SER A 841 25.43 63.32 -5.73
CA SER A 841 25.52 64.75 -6.07
C SER A 841 25.69 65.02 -7.57
N ASN A 842 24.89 64.37 -8.42
CA ASN A 842 24.94 64.47 -9.88
C ASN A 842 26.24 63.99 -10.55
N THR A 843 27.04 63.17 -9.86
CA THR A 843 28.29 62.62 -10.39
C THR A 843 28.46 61.13 -10.04
N GLY A 844 29.25 60.42 -10.83
CA GLY A 844 29.63 59.04 -10.52
C GLY A 844 30.50 58.98 -9.27
N TYR A 845 30.10 58.18 -8.29
CA TYR A 845 30.77 58.01 -7.01
C TYR A 845 31.41 56.63 -6.93
N ARG A 846 32.68 56.55 -6.52
CA ARG A 846 33.41 55.29 -6.32
C ARG A 846 34.09 55.29 -4.97
N SER A 847 33.96 54.20 -4.24
CA SER A 847 34.54 54.05 -2.91
C SER A 847 35.19 52.69 -2.73
N ASN A 848 36.26 52.66 -1.94
CA ASN A 848 36.95 51.45 -1.51
C ASN A 848 37.12 51.48 0.00
N SER A 849 36.94 50.32 0.63
CA SER A 849 37.19 50.15 2.05
C SER A 849 37.81 48.80 2.35
N ILE A 850 38.74 48.79 3.30
CA ILE A 850 39.30 47.57 3.86
C ILE A 850 39.32 47.68 5.38
N GLN A 851 38.92 46.61 6.04
CA GLN A 851 38.93 46.47 7.49
C GLN A 851 39.59 45.14 7.83
N ALA A 852 40.44 45.15 8.85
CA ALA A 852 41.10 43.96 9.35
C ALA A 852 41.13 44.01 10.88
N SER A 853 40.82 42.90 11.52
CA SER A 853 40.98 42.70 12.96
C SER A 853 41.63 41.35 13.22
N LEU A 854 42.55 41.33 14.18
CA LEU A 854 43.16 40.10 14.67
C LEU A 854 42.66 39.88 16.10
N ILE A 855 41.86 38.86 16.32
CA ILE A 855 41.31 38.54 17.65
C ILE A 855 42.21 37.46 18.25
N TRP A 856 42.94 37.83 19.30
CA TRP A 856 43.84 36.93 20.01
C TRP A 856 43.32 36.63 21.41
N GLY A 857 42.84 35.42 21.64
CA GLY A 857 42.53 34.89 22.96
C GLY A 857 43.82 34.52 23.71
N LEU A 858 43.99 35.08 24.90
CA LEU A 858 45.17 34.93 25.76
C LEU A 858 44.95 33.92 26.89
#